data_AF-A0A9P6P2B2-F1
#
_entry.id   AF-A0A9P6P2B2-F1
#
_cell.length_a   1.000
_cell.length_b   1.000
_cell.length_c   1.000
_cell.angle_alpha   90.00
_cell.angle_beta   90.00
_cell.angle_gamma   90.00
#
_symmetry.space_group_name_H-M   'P 1'
#
loop_
_entity.id
_entity.type
_entity.pdbx_description
1 polymer ?
#
loop_
_entity_poly.entity_id
_entity_poly.type
_entity_poly.pdbx_seq_one_letter_code
_entity_poly.pdbx_strand_id
1 'polypeptide(L)'
;MTDVHSEWMQPSLAPIDNVCIPPDLLNSLRQHSLFQRTNNESFLEKLACVMHLRTYGARDVIIKKDEPARAMFFLLRGSVDVCSADYERIYATLPKGSCFGEIGILYSMPRTATVIANTKCTVAALTAEEVSLLLPQFPEVEKILRFEAEERLELLKKSKESGAKLNRKPSVERNVESFRETGARAHLQRMPFFCDCPEDFLHSISLKVEPRHYPPNALIIRKGDIGTEVFFVIDGTVEVTTSDPNTAIARLGAGDFFGEIGILLNVPRTANIRSVTNLEVYVLNRADFLSVCGRYPQLQLQFRELAENALHNLQNKILKIDQGDIDTVAEGSNYVPIEEQHYGAPLGSIAANSVCRTTSDQDPTLPTSVDILRYKETRKRRASVAVWSDPSLLSVARSKTETSPTPSSALHAADQRYGSQFSLQEGFFMLLNKETLTRLMDYLDFASILCLSGVSRHCRQFLENADDLLHCVDLCPYNKRITDDTIVWIVNFISNRMRKLSLSQCFHLTDTGFKSIAQQASNLAELDVNSCWLLTDQSLALIGSCCPKLVKIDLSNCRKITNRGVQALLEEKMARNYSGLTEIILSYCKNLTDQTMHHLAQYNAKTLERLNVQRCTKITDDGFMAWADTVFPALQHVVLNDCSFLTDKAIAYLIKAAPQLQHLSISFCCALSDSAVEDLAQLTHLTELDASFCGAAVSDASIGTLLKRISLSSLNIRGCVRVTDVGLCVALEKIKLRYLNVSQCSGISRKTKDVLLRSENIGTVVA
;
A
#
# COMPACT_ATOMS: atom_id res chain seq x y z
N MET A 1 -36.80 5.85 48.19
CA MET A 1 -36.28 6.97 48.99
C MET A 1 -34.77 6.88 49.02
N THR A 2 -34.12 7.62 48.13
CA THR A 2 -32.85 8.35 48.30
C THR A 2 -32.70 9.14 47.01
N ASP A 3 -33.24 10.36 47.04
CA ASP A 3 -33.05 11.40 46.04
C ASP A 3 -31.57 11.74 45.93
N VAL A 4 -31.07 11.85 44.69
CA VAL A 4 -29.86 12.62 44.39
C VAL A 4 -30.25 13.65 43.32
N HIS A 5 -30.97 14.68 43.77
CA HIS A 5 -31.03 15.96 43.09
C HIS A 5 -29.63 16.59 43.17
N SER A 6 -28.83 16.50 42.10
CA SER A 6 -27.63 17.32 41.95
C SER A 6 -27.98 18.58 41.16
N GLU A 7 -27.84 19.70 41.85
CA GLU A 7 -28.15 21.07 41.47
C GLU A 7 -27.53 21.50 40.14
N TRP A 8 -28.34 22.09 39.27
CA TRP A 8 -27.89 22.87 38.12
C TRP A 8 -27.65 24.30 38.64
N MET A 9 -26.44 24.60 39.12
CA MET A 9 -26.03 25.98 39.37
C MET A 9 -25.89 26.70 38.03
N GLN A 10 -26.60 27.83 37.87
CA GLN A 10 -26.42 28.74 36.74
C GLN A 10 -25.02 29.36 36.77
N PRO A 11 -24.25 29.32 35.66
CA PRO A 11 -23.06 30.16 35.53
C PRO A 11 -23.42 31.48 34.85
N SER A 12 -23.10 32.59 35.52
CA SER A 12 -23.05 33.91 34.90
C SER A 12 -22.00 33.93 33.78
N LEU A 13 -22.36 34.45 32.61
CA LEU A 13 -21.44 34.75 31.52
C LEU A 13 -20.40 35.79 31.97
N ALA A 14 -19.20 35.31 32.36
CA ALA A 14 -18.04 36.16 32.56
C ALA A 14 -17.31 36.41 31.22
N PRO A 15 -16.58 37.54 31.06
CA PRO A 15 -15.88 37.87 29.81
C PRO A 15 -14.79 36.86 29.46
N ILE A 16 -14.59 36.65 28.16
CA ILE A 16 -13.83 35.55 27.52
C ILE A 16 -12.30 35.59 27.78
N ASP A 17 -11.77 36.50 28.58
CA ASP A 17 -10.34 36.80 28.58
C ASP A 17 -9.45 35.95 29.50
N ASN A 18 -9.96 34.97 30.26
CA ASN A 18 -9.09 34.07 31.05
C ASN A 18 -9.76 32.72 31.39
N VAL A 19 -9.96 31.85 30.41
CA VAL A 19 -10.33 30.44 30.68
C VAL A 19 -9.20 29.52 30.19
N CYS A 20 -8.58 28.80 31.12
CA CYS A 20 -7.50 27.86 30.83
C CYS A 20 -8.08 26.59 30.18
N ILE A 21 -8.04 26.52 28.86
CA ILE A 21 -8.48 25.35 28.09
C ILE A 21 -7.43 24.23 28.25
N PRO A 22 -7.80 23.00 28.68
CA PRO A 22 -6.88 21.88 28.66
C PRO A 22 -6.41 21.60 27.23
N PRO A 23 -5.08 21.59 26.94
CA PRO A 23 -4.57 21.42 25.58
C PRO A 23 -4.97 20.06 24.96
N ASP A 24 -5.18 19.05 25.81
CA ASP A 24 -5.63 17.72 25.41
C ASP A 24 -7.07 17.70 24.86
N LEU A 25 -7.94 18.60 25.33
CA LEU A 25 -9.32 18.73 24.86
C LEU A 25 -9.34 19.32 23.46
N LEU A 26 -8.61 20.42 23.24
CA LEU A 26 -8.54 21.09 21.93
C LEU A 26 -7.91 20.15 20.88
N ASN A 27 -6.83 19.45 21.24
CA ASN A 27 -6.23 18.44 20.36
C ASN A 27 -7.16 17.26 20.08
N SER A 28 -7.97 16.83 21.06
CA SER A 28 -8.97 15.77 20.85
C SER A 28 -10.12 16.22 19.96
N LEU A 29 -10.55 17.48 20.07
CA LEU A 29 -11.57 18.07 19.20
C LEU A 29 -11.06 18.25 17.77
N ARG A 30 -9.80 18.69 17.58
CA ARG A 30 -9.14 18.76 16.25
C ARG A 30 -9.09 17.41 15.53
N GLN A 31 -8.91 16.33 16.29
CA GLN A 31 -8.86 14.96 15.75
C GLN A 31 -10.24 14.34 15.54
N HIS A 32 -11.32 15.00 15.96
CA HIS A 32 -12.68 14.47 15.83
C HIS A 32 -13.17 14.56 14.37
N SER A 33 -13.73 13.48 13.85
CA SER A 33 -14.14 13.33 12.44
C SER A 33 -15.08 14.44 11.95
N LEU A 34 -16.01 14.88 12.80
CA LEU A 34 -16.91 16.01 12.53
C LEU A 34 -16.19 17.35 12.35
N PHE A 35 -15.14 17.62 13.13
CA PHE A 35 -14.49 18.93 13.16
C PHE A 35 -13.31 19.05 12.18
N GLN A 36 -12.72 17.93 11.76
CA GLN A 36 -11.75 17.89 10.64
C GLN A 36 -12.33 18.47 9.35
N ARG A 37 -13.65 18.33 9.13
CA ARG A 37 -14.35 18.86 7.95
C ARG A 37 -14.53 20.38 8.00
N THR A 38 -14.53 20.98 9.19
CA THR A 38 -14.91 22.39 9.40
C THR A 38 -13.74 23.37 9.36
N ASN A 39 -12.50 22.91 9.58
CA ASN A 39 -11.24 23.65 9.49
C ASN A 39 -11.24 25.07 10.13
N ASN A 40 -12.05 25.29 11.16
CA ASN A 40 -12.27 26.60 11.79
C ASN A 40 -11.76 26.58 13.25
N GLU A 41 -10.54 27.06 13.46
CA GLU A 41 -9.90 27.12 14.79
C GLU A 41 -10.67 28.01 15.78
N SER A 42 -11.24 29.14 15.32
CA SER A 42 -12.01 30.05 16.18
C SER A 42 -13.28 29.39 16.73
N PHE A 43 -13.90 28.49 15.96
CA PHE A 43 -15.01 27.67 16.42
C PHE A 43 -14.57 26.66 17.49
N LEU A 44 -13.46 25.96 17.27
CA LEU A 44 -12.94 24.95 18.20
C LEU A 44 -12.51 25.54 19.54
N GLU A 45 -11.90 26.73 19.52
CA GLU A 45 -11.53 27.46 20.73
C GLU A 45 -12.76 27.87 21.54
N LYS A 46 -13.78 28.45 20.88
CA LYS A 46 -15.05 28.81 21.55
C LYS A 46 -15.83 27.59 22.03
N LEU A 47 -15.85 26.51 21.25
CA LEU A 47 -16.49 25.26 21.61
C LEU A 47 -15.80 24.63 22.84
N ALA A 48 -14.47 24.60 22.86
CA ALA A 48 -13.70 24.04 23.97
C ALA A 48 -13.91 24.82 25.30
N CYS A 49 -14.18 26.13 25.23
CA CYS A 49 -14.52 26.95 26.40
C CYS A 49 -15.91 26.67 26.99
N VAL A 50 -16.83 26.16 26.18
CA VAL A 50 -18.25 25.99 26.56
C VAL A 50 -18.58 24.52 26.86
N MET A 51 -17.71 23.58 26.48
CA MET A 51 -17.92 22.15 26.71
C MET A 51 -17.63 21.70 28.15
N HIS A 52 -18.52 20.85 28.67
CA HIS A 52 -18.37 20.23 29.99
C HIS A 52 -17.85 18.80 29.87
N LEU A 53 -16.65 18.54 30.39
CA LEU A 53 -16.08 17.19 30.44
C LEU A 53 -16.79 16.33 31.49
N ARG A 54 -17.28 15.16 31.07
CA ARG A 54 -17.88 14.15 31.96
C ARG A 54 -17.19 12.80 31.75
N THR A 55 -17.03 12.06 32.84
CA THR A 55 -16.46 10.71 32.81
C THR A 55 -17.51 9.71 33.26
N TYR A 56 -17.64 8.63 32.51
CA TYR A 56 -18.58 7.54 32.76
C TYR A 56 -17.80 6.23 32.93
N GLY A 57 -18.18 5.45 33.93
CA GLY A 57 -17.70 4.09 34.13
C GLY A 57 -18.22 3.13 33.05
N ALA A 58 -17.60 1.97 32.93
CA ALA A 58 -18.14 0.93 32.05
C ALA A 58 -19.51 0.49 32.56
N ARG A 59 -20.47 0.37 31.64
CA ARG A 59 -21.91 0.10 31.84
C ARG A 59 -22.75 1.24 32.40
N ASP A 60 -22.21 2.45 32.56
CA ASP A 60 -23.02 3.60 32.94
C ASP A 60 -23.98 4.01 31.81
N VAL A 61 -25.24 4.30 32.17
CA VAL A 61 -26.24 4.82 31.23
C VAL A 61 -26.02 6.33 31.05
N ILE A 62 -25.68 6.75 29.83
CA ILE A 62 -25.40 8.15 29.49
C ILE A 62 -26.67 8.86 29.01
N ILE A 63 -27.49 8.16 28.23
CA ILE A 63 -28.77 8.66 27.70
C ILE A 63 -29.79 7.55 27.90
N LYS A 64 -30.99 7.89 28.37
CA LYS A 64 -32.12 6.97 28.39
C LYS A 64 -33.16 7.38 27.34
N LYS A 65 -33.71 6.39 26.63
CA LYS A 65 -34.79 6.61 25.66
C LYS A 65 -35.99 7.30 26.31
N ASP A 66 -36.67 8.14 25.54
CA ASP A 66 -37.88 8.89 25.89
C ASP A 66 -37.70 9.99 26.95
N GLU A 67 -36.47 10.22 27.43
CA GLU A 67 -36.15 11.38 28.27
C GLU A 67 -36.07 12.68 27.46
N PRO A 68 -36.28 13.86 28.09
CA PRO A 68 -36.03 15.14 27.43
C PRO A 68 -34.54 15.31 27.10
N ALA A 69 -34.24 15.74 25.89
CA ALA A 69 -32.87 15.98 25.46
C ALA A 69 -32.33 17.28 26.06
N ARG A 70 -31.32 17.17 26.92
CA ARG A 70 -30.70 18.32 27.63
C ARG A 70 -29.31 18.69 27.13
N ALA A 71 -28.58 17.74 26.57
CA ALA A 71 -27.25 17.95 26.02
C ALA A 71 -26.94 16.98 24.87
N MET A 72 -25.98 17.33 24.01
CA MET A 72 -25.34 16.41 23.07
C MET A 72 -23.91 16.09 23.54
N PHE A 73 -23.35 14.97 23.10
CA PHE A 73 -22.09 14.45 23.62
C PHE A 73 -21.10 14.10 22.50
N PHE A 74 -19.83 14.37 22.74
CA PHE A 74 -18.71 14.02 21.87
C PHE A 74 -17.78 13.05 22.59
N LEU A 75 -17.55 11.88 22.00
CA LEU A 75 -16.77 10.81 22.63
C LEU A 75 -15.27 11.01 22.42
N LEU A 76 -14.56 11.46 23.46
CA LEU A 76 -13.12 11.73 23.39
C LEU A 76 -12.27 10.48 23.67
N ARG A 77 -12.75 9.59 24.53
CA ARG A 77 -12.08 8.32 24.88
C ARG A 77 -13.12 7.28 25.26
N GLY A 78 -12.87 6.02 24.90
CA GLY A 78 -13.76 4.89 25.19
C GLY A 78 -14.67 4.56 24.01
N SER A 79 -15.70 3.77 24.28
CA SER A 79 -16.70 3.29 23.33
C SER A 79 -18.06 3.22 23.99
N VAL A 80 -19.13 3.60 23.29
CA VAL A 80 -20.51 3.54 23.80
C VAL A 80 -21.38 2.67 22.90
N ASP A 81 -22.38 1.99 23.48
CA ASP A 81 -23.37 1.21 22.77
C ASP A 81 -24.73 1.92 22.78
N VAL A 82 -25.34 2.04 21.61
CA VAL A 82 -26.71 2.52 21.42
C VAL A 82 -27.62 1.31 21.45
N CYS A 83 -28.54 1.26 22.41
CA CYS A 83 -29.38 0.10 22.68
C CYS A 83 -30.86 0.47 22.83
N SER A 84 -31.70 -0.57 22.76
CA SER A 84 -33.13 -0.51 23.03
C SER A 84 -33.39 -0.19 24.50
N ALA A 85 -34.62 0.23 24.82
CA ALA A 85 -35.03 0.60 26.18
C ALA A 85 -34.96 -0.55 27.19
N ASP A 86 -35.02 -1.79 26.70
CA ASP A 86 -34.89 -3.04 27.44
C ASP A 86 -33.44 -3.53 27.56
N TYR A 87 -32.48 -2.82 26.96
CA TYR A 87 -31.05 -3.18 26.88
C TYR A 87 -30.73 -4.49 26.14
N GLU A 88 -31.73 -5.16 25.56
CA GLU A 88 -31.53 -6.47 24.91
C GLU A 88 -30.96 -6.34 23.49
N ARG A 89 -31.29 -5.25 22.79
CA ARG A 89 -30.85 -5.02 21.41
C ARG A 89 -29.86 -3.87 21.33
N ILE A 90 -28.66 -4.15 20.86
CA ILE A 90 -27.65 -3.15 20.53
C ILE A 90 -27.83 -2.75 19.07
N TYR A 91 -28.25 -1.52 18.83
CA TYR A 91 -28.42 -0.93 17.50
C TYR A 91 -27.08 -0.54 16.87
N ALA A 92 -26.19 0.08 17.66
CA ALA A 92 -24.89 0.55 17.18
C ALA A 92 -23.83 0.55 18.30
N THR A 93 -22.54 0.47 17.94
CA THR A 93 -21.40 0.69 18.86
C THR A 93 -20.59 1.82 18.29
N LEU A 94 -20.41 2.89 19.06
CA LEU A 94 -19.77 4.12 18.63
C LEU A 94 -18.34 4.18 19.20
N PRO A 95 -17.31 4.25 18.34
CA PRO A 95 -15.92 4.37 18.76
C PRO A 95 -15.55 5.82 19.13
N LYS A 96 -14.36 6.02 19.71
CA LYS A 96 -13.73 7.34 19.91
C LYS A 96 -13.84 8.21 18.65
N GLY A 97 -14.21 9.47 18.81
CA GLY A 97 -14.43 10.42 17.72
C GLY A 97 -15.87 10.43 17.17
N SER A 98 -16.82 9.81 17.88
CA SER A 98 -18.25 9.83 17.53
C SER A 98 -19.01 10.88 18.34
N CYS A 99 -19.98 11.55 17.71
CA CYS A 99 -20.99 12.38 18.38
C CYS A 99 -22.28 11.59 18.56
N PHE A 100 -22.96 11.75 19.69
CA PHE A 100 -24.25 11.12 19.97
C PHE A 100 -25.16 12.02 20.83
N GLY A 101 -26.48 11.84 20.70
CA GLY A 101 -27.48 12.61 21.41
C GLY A 101 -27.85 13.95 20.75
N GLU A 102 -27.35 14.20 19.54
CA GLU A 102 -27.57 15.39 18.71
C GLU A 102 -29.02 15.54 18.27
N ILE A 103 -29.70 14.44 17.92
CA ILE A 103 -31.06 14.46 17.34
C ILE A 103 -32.06 15.13 18.29
N GLY A 104 -32.00 14.78 19.58
CA GLY A 104 -32.93 15.32 20.55
C GLY A 104 -32.76 16.82 20.78
N ILE A 105 -31.54 17.34 20.60
CA ILE A 105 -31.24 18.77 20.76
C ILE A 105 -31.57 19.55 19.48
N LEU A 106 -31.15 19.06 18.31
CA LEU A 106 -31.29 19.78 17.05
C LEU A 106 -32.72 19.82 16.50
N TYR A 107 -33.55 18.83 16.84
CA TYR A 107 -34.94 18.71 16.41
C TYR A 107 -35.96 18.84 17.56
N SER A 108 -35.52 19.18 18.77
CA SER A 108 -36.38 19.32 19.95
C SER A 108 -37.30 18.12 20.18
N MET A 109 -36.73 16.91 20.08
CA MET A 109 -37.44 15.64 20.27
C MET A 109 -36.95 14.91 21.53
N PRO A 110 -37.78 14.08 22.18
CA PRO A 110 -37.32 13.20 23.23
C PRO A 110 -36.25 12.22 22.71
N ARG A 111 -35.42 11.70 23.62
CA ARG A 111 -34.31 10.79 23.28
C ARG A 111 -34.80 9.58 22.51
N THR A 112 -34.23 9.36 21.34
CA THR A 112 -34.68 8.32 20.40
C THR A 112 -34.17 6.92 20.73
N ALA A 113 -33.10 6.82 21.53
CA ALA A 113 -32.48 5.56 21.95
C ALA A 113 -31.78 5.71 23.30
N THR A 114 -31.47 4.57 23.93
CA THR A 114 -30.66 4.50 25.15
C THR A 114 -29.19 4.34 24.77
N VAL A 115 -28.27 4.99 25.49
CA VAL A 115 -26.82 4.92 25.24
C VAL A 115 -26.10 4.55 26.53
N ILE A 116 -25.25 3.53 26.45
CA ILE A 116 -24.48 3.00 27.58
C ILE A 116 -22.99 3.04 27.26
N ALA A 117 -22.17 3.38 28.24
CA ALA A 117 -20.72 3.23 28.15
C ALA A 117 -20.32 1.75 28.06
N ASN A 118 -19.72 1.31 26.97
CA ASN A 118 -19.19 -0.06 26.86
C ASN A 118 -17.84 -0.18 27.60
N THR A 119 -17.01 0.87 27.53
CA THR A 119 -15.75 1.00 28.29
C THR A 119 -15.78 2.26 29.15
N LYS A 120 -14.76 2.50 29.99
CA LYS A 120 -14.63 3.80 30.69
C LYS A 120 -14.55 4.91 29.64
N CYS A 121 -15.55 5.80 29.65
CA CYS A 121 -15.70 6.84 28.63
C CYS A 121 -15.41 8.22 29.21
N THR A 122 -14.72 9.04 28.42
CA THR A 122 -14.63 10.49 28.66
C THR A 122 -15.34 11.18 27.51
N VAL A 123 -16.35 11.96 27.85
CA VAL A 123 -17.21 12.66 26.87
C VAL A 123 -17.19 14.16 27.15
N ALA A 124 -17.18 14.95 26.10
CA ALA A 124 -17.46 16.38 26.20
C ALA A 124 -18.95 16.61 25.92
N ALA A 125 -19.66 17.22 26.87
CA ALA A 125 -21.08 17.50 26.81
C ALA A 125 -21.31 18.97 26.45
N LEU A 126 -22.26 19.22 25.55
CA LEU A 126 -22.71 20.56 25.17
C LEU A 126 -24.23 20.65 25.39
N THR A 127 -24.68 21.58 26.21
CA THR A 127 -26.09 21.71 26.59
C THR A 127 -26.94 22.35 25.50
N ALA A 128 -28.26 22.16 25.56
CA ALA A 128 -29.19 22.73 24.57
C ALA A 128 -29.09 24.27 24.49
N GLU A 129 -28.95 24.95 25.64
CA GLU A 129 -28.81 26.41 25.70
C GLU A 129 -27.52 26.89 25.02
N GLU A 130 -26.41 26.20 25.29
CA GLU A 130 -25.11 26.47 24.66
C GLU A 130 -25.14 26.21 23.15
N VAL A 131 -25.81 25.15 22.70
CA VAL A 131 -26.03 24.85 21.28
C VAL A 131 -26.82 25.97 20.59
N SER A 132 -27.90 26.45 21.20
CA SER A 132 -28.74 27.53 20.66
C SER A 132 -28.03 28.88 20.58
N LEU A 133 -27.03 29.12 21.43
CA LEU A 133 -26.20 30.34 21.40
C LEU A 133 -25.01 30.23 20.45
N LEU A 134 -24.39 29.05 20.35
CA LEU A 134 -23.16 28.82 19.61
C LEU A 134 -23.40 28.54 18.12
N LEU A 135 -24.35 27.67 17.76
CA LEU A 135 -24.53 27.24 16.37
C LEU A 135 -24.92 28.36 15.39
N PRO A 136 -25.78 29.35 15.75
CA PRO A 136 -26.10 30.45 14.84
C PRO A 136 -24.89 31.31 14.44
N GLN A 137 -23.83 31.32 15.25
CA GLN A 137 -22.59 32.04 14.92
C GLN A 137 -21.72 31.27 13.91
N PHE A 138 -22.03 30.00 13.66
CA PHE A 138 -21.25 29.08 12.82
C PHE A 138 -22.16 28.23 11.92
N PRO A 139 -22.84 28.85 10.92
CA PRO A 139 -23.86 28.19 10.11
C PRO A 139 -23.35 26.99 9.30
N GLU A 140 -22.07 26.96 8.92
CA GLU A 140 -21.47 25.82 8.21
C GLU A 140 -21.31 24.58 9.09
N VAL A 141 -21.02 24.76 10.38
CA VAL A 141 -20.94 23.65 11.34
C VAL A 141 -22.34 23.14 11.69
N GLU A 142 -23.30 24.06 11.84
CA GLU A 142 -24.69 23.73 12.07
C GLU A 142 -25.25 22.86 10.94
N LYS A 143 -24.97 23.19 9.67
CA LYS A 143 -25.39 22.37 8.51
C LYS A 143 -24.83 20.95 8.58
N ILE A 144 -23.55 20.78 8.92
CA ILE A 144 -22.91 19.45 9.02
C ILE A 144 -23.52 18.62 10.15
N LEU A 145 -23.74 19.23 11.33
CA LEU A 145 -24.36 18.56 12.47
C LEU A 145 -25.82 18.18 12.19
N ARG A 146 -26.58 19.06 11.51
CA ARG A 146 -27.96 18.77 11.10
C ARG A 146 -28.01 17.65 10.07
N PHE A 147 -27.14 17.67 9.06
CA PHE A 147 -27.07 16.63 8.04
C PHE A 147 -26.80 15.23 8.64
N GLU A 148 -25.78 15.12 9.52
CA GLU A 148 -25.46 13.86 10.21
C GLU A 148 -26.63 13.39 11.10
N ALA A 149 -27.33 14.31 11.76
CA ALA A 149 -28.48 14.01 12.60
C ALA A 149 -29.71 13.57 11.78
N GLU A 150 -29.91 14.16 10.60
CA GLU A 150 -30.97 13.83 9.63
C GLU A 150 -30.81 12.40 9.10
N GLU A 151 -29.60 12.04 8.66
CA GLU A 151 -29.27 10.69 8.17
C GLU A 151 -29.57 9.63 9.24
N ARG A 152 -29.18 9.90 10.49
CA ARG A 152 -29.42 8.99 11.61
C ARG A 152 -30.89 8.91 12.01
N LEU A 153 -31.64 10.00 11.87
CA LEU A 153 -33.09 10.00 12.11
C LEU A 153 -33.84 9.17 11.05
N GLU A 154 -33.41 9.22 9.78
CA GLU A 154 -33.98 8.39 8.72
C GLU A 154 -33.74 6.90 8.94
N LEU A 155 -32.53 6.53 9.38
CA LEU A 155 -32.19 5.14 9.72
C LEU A 155 -33.10 4.59 10.84
N LEU A 156 -33.42 5.42 11.84
CA LEU A 156 -34.33 5.05 12.92
C LEU A 156 -35.78 4.89 12.45
N LYS A 157 -36.26 5.73 11.53
CA LYS A 157 -37.61 5.60 10.94
C LYS A 157 -37.77 4.31 10.13
N LYS A 158 -36.79 4.01 9.27
CA LYS A 158 -36.75 2.76 8.48
C LYS A 158 -36.73 1.50 9.37
N SER A 159 -36.10 1.58 10.54
CA SER A 159 -36.06 0.46 11.50
C SER A 159 -37.39 0.19 12.23
N LYS A 160 -38.29 1.18 12.33
CA LYS A 160 -39.62 1.03 12.96
C LYS A 160 -40.66 0.40 12.03
N GLU A 161 -40.49 0.54 10.72
CA GLU A 161 -41.44 0.04 9.71
C GLU A 161 -41.22 -1.44 9.36
N SER A 162 -40.04 -1.99 9.68
CA SER A 162 -39.64 -3.35 9.33
C SER A 162 -39.62 -4.26 10.58
N GLY A 163 -40.75 -4.84 10.95
CA GLY A 163 -40.89 -5.79 12.07
C GLY A 163 -40.22 -7.16 11.88
N ALA A 164 -39.06 -7.23 11.21
CA ALA A 164 -38.34 -8.47 10.93
C ALA A 164 -36.90 -8.41 11.49
N LYS A 165 -36.41 -9.56 11.98
CA LYS A 165 -35.08 -9.74 12.60
C LYS A 165 -33.95 -9.02 11.84
N LEU A 166 -33.45 -7.90 12.38
CA LEU A 166 -32.19 -7.28 11.95
C LEU A 166 -31.05 -7.74 12.86
N ASN A 167 -30.38 -8.83 12.45
CA ASN A 167 -28.97 -9.01 12.76
C ASN A 167 -28.19 -8.38 11.60
N ARG A 168 -27.95 -7.06 11.66
CA ARG A 168 -26.96 -6.30 10.86
C ARG A 168 -27.11 -4.81 11.15
N LYS A 169 -26.07 -4.21 11.77
CA LYS A 169 -25.79 -2.78 11.65
C LYS A 169 -25.81 -2.41 10.15
N PRO A 170 -26.30 -1.22 9.75
CA PRO A 170 -25.93 -0.63 8.47
C PRO A 170 -24.48 -0.13 8.59
N SER A 171 -23.56 -1.08 8.65
CA SER A 171 -22.21 -0.84 8.17
C SER A 171 -22.30 -0.88 6.65
N VAL A 172 -21.75 0.13 5.98
CA VAL A 172 -21.50 0.22 4.52
C VAL A 172 -20.54 -0.89 4.02
N GLU A 173 -20.46 -2.01 4.75
CA GLU A 173 -19.73 -3.21 4.43
C GLU A 173 -20.69 -4.39 4.57
N ARG A 174 -21.39 -4.71 3.48
CA ARG A 174 -21.85 -6.07 3.19
C ARG A 174 -22.42 -6.14 1.78
N ASN A 175 -21.50 -6.24 0.84
CA ASN A 175 -21.48 -7.16 -0.31
C ASN A 175 -20.31 -6.71 -1.21
N VAL A 176 -19.07 -6.91 -0.73
CA VAL A 176 -17.83 -6.62 -1.49
C VAL A 176 -17.11 -7.92 -1.87
N GLU A 177 -17.81 -9.06 -1.78
CA GLU A 177 -17.22 -10.37 -2.09
C GLU A 177 -17.10 -10.59 -3.61
N SER A 178 -18.00 -10.04 -4.43
CA SER A 178 -17.89 -10.08 -5.91
C SER A 178 -16.86 -9.07 -6.46
N PHE A 179 -16.48 -8.05 -5.68
CA PHE A 179 -15.59 -6.96 -6.11
C PHE A 179 -14.10 -7.29 -6.05
N ARG A 180 -13.73 -8.33 -5.30
CA ARG A 180 -12.32 -8.63 -5.01
C ARG A 180 -11.64 -9.54 -6.04
N GLU A 181 -12.40 -10.16 -6.93
CA GLU A 181 -11.86 -11.11 -7.91
C GLU A 181 -11.18 -10.41 -9.09
N THR A 182 -11.67 -9.22 -9.49
CA THR A 182 -11.07 -8.36 -10.53
C THR A 182 -10.74 -6.99 -9.94
N GLY A 183 -9.52 -6.82 -9.41
CA GLY A 183 -9.12 -5.62 -8.68
C GLY A 183 -9.36 -4.29 -9.42
N ALA A 184 -9.49 -3.19 -8.67
CA ALA A 184 -9.88 -1.84 -9.13
C ALA A 184 -9.17 -1.36 -10.42
N ARG A 185 -7.90 -1.72 -10.60
CA ARG A 185 -7.13 -1.42 -11.82
C ARG A 185 -7.77 -1.98 -13.10
N ALA A 186 -8.30 -3.20 -13.07
CA ALA A 186 -8.92 -3.83 -14.24
C ALA A 186 -10.24 -3.16 -14.62
N HIS A 187 -10.97 -2.61 -13.66
CA HIS A 187 -12.21 -1.88 -13.92
C HIS A 187 -11.92 -0.47 -14.46
N LEU A 188 -10.96 0.24 -13.85
CA LEU A 188 -10.53 1.55 -14.32
C LEU A 188 -9.94 1.47 -15.74
N GLN A 189 -9.15 0.44 -16.08
CA GLN A 189 -8.59 0.27 -17.42
C GLN A 189 -9.63 0.01 -18.52
N ARG A 190 -10.83 -0.47 -18.17
CA ARG A 190 -11.95 -0.65 -19.12
C ARG A 190 -12.70 0.64 -19.44
N MET A 191 -12.49 1.70 -18.66
CA MET A 191 -13.12 2.98 -18.91
C MET A 191 -12.46 3.65 -20.12
N PRO A 192 -13.21 4.15 -21.11
CA PRO A 192 -12.67 4.67 -22.37
C PRO A 192 -11.62 5.77 -22.22
N PHE A 193 -11.69 6.58 -21.15
CA PHE A 193 -10.70 7.61 -20.89
C PHE A 193 -9.38 7.06 -20.30
N PHE A 194 -9.48 5.97 -19.55
CA PHE A 194 -8.37 5.41 -18.78
C PHE A 194 -7.62 4.28 -19.50
N CYS A 195 -8.11 3.81 -20.66
CA CYS A 195 -7.49 2.71 -21.40
C CYS A 195 -6.08 3.05 -21.93
N ASP A 196 -5.85 4.32 -22.31
CA ASP A 196 -4.58 4.81 -22.85
C ASP A 196 -3.72 5.54 -21.80
N CYS A 197 -4.18 5.56 -20.54
CA CYS A 197 -3.43 6.18 -19.46
C CYS A 197 -2.19 5.35 -19.06
N PRO A 198 -1.07 5.99 -18.65
CA PRO A 198 0.10 5.31 -18.12
C PRO A 198 -0.25 4.36 -16.97
N GLU A 199 0.35 3.17 -16.95
CA GLU A 199 0.04 2.14 -15.96
C GLU A 199 0.27 2.58 -14.51
N ASP A 200 1.29 3.41 -14.27
CA ASP A 200 1.62 3.94 -12.94
C ASP A 200 0.56 4.93 -12.42
N PHE A 201 -0.10 5.65 -13.33
CA PHE A 201 -1.22 6.53 -13.02
C PHE A 201 -2.44 5.72 -12.60
N LEU A 202 -2.81 4.70 -13.40
CA LEU A 202 -3.90 3.78 -13.06
C LEU A 202 -3.62 3.02 -11.76
N HIS A 203 -2.37 2.61 -11.54
CA HIS A 203 -1.97 1.96 -10.30
C HIS A 203 -2.12 2.91 -9.10
N SER A 204 -1.66 4.15 -9.23
CA SER A 204 -1.79 5.18 -8.18
C SER A 204 -3.24 5.48 -7.82
N ILE A 205 -4.13 5.56 -8.81
CA ILE A 205 -5.58 5.72 -8.58
C ILE A 205 -6.14 4.46 -7.92
N SER A 206 -5.80 3.27 -8.41
CA SER A 206 -6.34 1.99 -7.90
C SER A 206 -6.03 1.72 -6.42
N LEU A 207 -4.98 2.33 -5.88
CA LEU A 207 -4.61 2.24 -4.46
C LEU A 207 -5.37 3.22 -3.56
N LYS A 208 -5.98 4.26 -4.14
CA LYS A 208 -6.59 5.40 -3.44
C LYS A 208 -8.10 5.47 -3.62
N VAL A 209 -8.68 4.65 -4.50
CA VAL A 209 -10.13 4.59 -4.71
C VAL A 209 -10.81 3.71 -3.66
N GLU A 210 -11.99 4.14 -3.21
CA GLU A 210 -12.84 3.41 -2.29
C GLU A 210 -14.12 2.94 -3.01
N PRO A 211 -14.50 1.65 -2.95
CA PRO A 211 -15.76 1.21 -3.52
C PRO A 211 -16.95 1.74 -2.69
N ARG A 212 -17.97 2.26 -3.37
CA ARG A 212 -19.26 2.64 -2.75
C ARG A 212 -20.43 2.09 -3.56
N HIS A 213 -21.52 1.82 -2.85
CA HIS A 213 -22.77 1.31 -3.41
C HIS A 213 -23.92 2.27 -3.08
N TYR A 214 -24.76 2.55 -4.06
CA TYR A 214 -25.95 3.38 -3.90
C TYR A 214 -27.19 2.62 -4.37
N PRO A 215 -28.26 2.54 -3.54
CA PRO A 215 -29.53 1.94 -3.98
C PRO A 215 -30.22 2.82 -5.03
N PRO A 216 -31.24 2.34 -5.75
CA PRO A 216 -31.96 3.11 -6.76
C PRO A 216 -32.61 4.34 -6.15
N ASN A 217 -32.72 5.43 -6.92
CA ASN A 217 -33.26 6.72 -6.54
C ASN A 217 -32.48 7.49 -5.45
N ALA A 218 -31.26 7.05 -5.10
CA ALA A 218 -30.41 7.75 -4.15
C ALA A 218 -29.79 9.01 -4.80
N LEU A 219 -29.86 10.14 -4.10
CA LEU A 219 -29.26 11.39 -4.55
C LEU A 219 -27.78 11.42 -4.12
N ILE A 220 -26.88 11.40 -5.11
CA ILE A 220 -25.43 11.24 -4.92
C ILE A 220 -24.74 12.60 -4.91
N ILE A 221 -25.14 13.51 -5.80
CA ILE A 221 -24.65 14.88 -5.85
C ILE A 221 -25.84 15.83 -5.87
N ARG A 222 -25.78 16.90 -5.06
CA ARG A 222 -26.70 18.03 -5.15
C ARG A 222 -26.04 19.21 -5.83
N LYS A 223 -26.78 19.87 -6.72
CA LYS A 223 -26.38 21.13 -7.36
C LYS A 223 -26.16 22.20 -6.29
N GLY A 224 -25.05 22.94 -6.39
CA GLY A 224 -24.66 24.00 -5.47
C GLY A 224 -23.75 23.57 -4.33
N ASP A 225 -23.62 22.26 -4.07
CA ASP A 225 -22.71 21.76 -3.03
C ASP A 225 -21.24 21.96 -3.43
N ILE A 226 -20.34 21.96 -2.46
CA ILE A 226 -18.90 21.96 -2.73
C ILE A 226 -18.45 20.53 -3.02
N GLY A 227 -17.90 20.30 -4.20
CA GLY A 227 -17.44 18.97 -4.61
C GLY A 227 -16.09 18.58 -4.01
N THR A 228 -16.05 17.52 -3.23
CA THR A 228 -14.82 16.97 -2.60
C THR A 228 -14.40 15.62 -3.15
N GLU A 229 -15.21 14.97 -4.00
CA GLU A 229 -14.96 13.62 -4.51
C GLU A 229 -15.32 13.47 -6.00
N VAL A 230 -14.63 12.57 -6.72
CA VAL A 230 -14.97 12.08 -8.07
C VAL A 230 -15.47 10.64 -7.98
N PHE A 231 -16.42 10.27 -8.83
CA PHE A 231 -17.06 8.95 -8.86
C PHE A 231 -16.83 8.28 -10.22
N PHE A 232 -16.36 7.04 -10.23
CA PHE A 232 -16.18 6.21 -11.42
C PHE A 232 -17.23 5.09 -11.42
N VAL A 233 -18.10 5.04 -12.42
CA VAL A 233 -19.20 4.07 -12.51
C VAL A 233 -18.68 2.73 -13.01
N ILE A 234 -18.88 1.70 -12.20
CA ILE A 234 -18.45 0.33 -12.49
C ILE A 234 -19.64 -0.46 -13.02
N ASP A 235 -20.77 -0.35 -12.33
CA ASP A 235 -22.02 -0.98 -12.71
C ASP A 235 -23.21 -0.12 -12.29
N GLY A 236 -24.30 -0.22 -13.04
CA GLY A 236 -25.50 0.58 -12.85
C GLY A 236 -25.52 1.89 -13.62
N THR A 237 -26.56 2.70 -13.37
CA THR A 237 -26.83 3.93 -14.10
C THR A 237 -27.23 5.07 -13.17
N VAL A 238 -26.78 6.27 -13.51
CA VAL A 238 -27.20 7.53 -12.88
C VAL A 238 -27.84 8.44 -13.90
N GLU A 239 -28.69 9.34 -13.43
CA GLU A 239 -29.23 10.44 -14.22
C GLU A 239 -28.81 11.78 -13.62
N VAL A 240 -28.54 12.73 -14.52
CA VAL A 240 -28.19 14.11 -14.18
C VAL A 240 -29.45 14.95 -14.34
N THR A 241 -29.90 15.60 -13.26
CA THR A 241 -31.13 16.40 -13.25
C THR A 241 -30.84 17.87 -12.92
N THR A 242 -31.69 18.76 -13.41
CA THR A 242 -31.66 20.20 -13.07
C THR A 242 -32.33 20.44 -11.71
N SER A 243 -32.69 21.69 -11.41
CA SER A 243 -33.45 22.08 -10.22
C SER A 243 -34.82 21.39 -10.13
N ASP A 244 -35.39 20.95 -11.26
CA ASP A 244 -36.60 20.13 -11.30
C ASP A 244 -36.22 18.63 -11.31
N PRO A 245 -36.61 17.84 -10.28
CA PRO A 245 -36.29 16.41 -10.21
C PRO A 245 -36.92 15.55 -11.31
N ASN A 246 -37.91 16.06 -12.05
CA ASN A 246 -38.59 15.31 -13.10
C ASN A 246 -37.94 15.44 -14.50
N THR A 247 -36.94 16.31 -14.67
CA THR A 247 -36.29 16.53 -15.97
C THR A 247 -34.85 16.02 -15.96
N ALA A 248 -34.64 14.85 -16.58
CA ALA A 248 -33.31 14.27 -16.76
C ALA A 248 -32.60 14.87 -17.98
N ILE A 249 -31.43 15.46 -17.76
CA ILE A 249 -30.59 16.13 -18.76
C ILE A 249 -29.65 15.13 -19.46
N ALA A 250 -29.18 14.12 -18.72
CA ALA A 250 -28.26 13.09 -19.19
C ALA A 250 -28.37 11.83 -18.34
N ARG A 251 -27.95 10.69 -18.88
CA ARG A 251 -27.76 9.43 -18.15
C ARG A 251 -26.31 8.97 -18.34
N LEU A 252 -25.69 8.50 -17.27
CA LEU A 252 -24.32 7.96 -17.27
C LEU A 252 -24.38 6.51 -16.77
N GLY A 253 -23.56 5.64 -17.35
CA GLY A 253 -23.54 4.21 -17.08
C GLY A 253 -22.15 3.67 -16.78
N ALA A 254 -22.03 2.34 -16.71
CA ALA A 254 -20.76 1.65 -16.52
C ALA A 254 -19.70 2.12 -17.53
N GLY A 255 -18.53 2.54 -17.02
CA GLY A 255 -17.45 3.11 -17.84
C GLY A 255 -17.38 4.64 -17.82
N ASP A 256 -18.44 5.32 -17.36
CA ASP A 256 -18.46 6.77 -17.19
C ASP A 256 -17.97 7.20 -15.81
N PHE A 257 -17.66 8.49 -15.66
CA PHE A 257 -17.36 9.10 -14.37
C PHE A 257 -18.05 10.45 -14.22
N PHE A 258 -18.25 10.88 -12.98
CA PHE A 258 -18.93 12.15 -12.68
C PHE A 258 -18.38 12.81 -11.41
N GLY A 259 -18.60 14.12 -11.31
CA GLY A 259 -18.15 14.93 -10.18
C GLY A 259 -16.75 15.52 -10.34
N GLU A 260 -16.15 15.37 -11.52
CA GLU A 260 -14.89 15.96 -11.94
C GLU A 260 -14.95 17.49 -12.08
N ILE A 261 -16.08 18.03 -12.57
CA ILE A 261 -16.25 19.48 -12.87
C ILE A 261 -15.97 20.33 -11.62
N GLY A 262 -16.62 19.99 -10.51
CA GLY A 262 -16.49 20.77 -9.28
C GLY A 262 -15.09 20.70 -8.66
N ILE A 263 -14.33 19.65 -8.98
CA ILE A 263 -12.96 19.50 -8.51
C ILE A 263 -11.97 20.23 -9.40
N LEU A 264 -12.00 19.96 -10.71
CA LEU A 264 -11.01 20.45 -11.67
C LEU A 264 -11.18 21.92 -12.02
N LEU A 265 -12.42 22.41 -12.08
CA LEU A 265 -12.72 23.81 -12.41
C LEU A 265 -12.96 24.67 -11.17
N ASN A 266 -12.89 24.05 -9.98
CA ASN A 266 -13.07 24.73 -8.69
C ASN A 266 -14.39 25.52 -8.60
N VAL A 267 -15.47 24.96 -9.15
CA VAL A 267 -16.83 25.50 -9.10
C VAL A 267 -17.72 24.62 -8.20
N PRO A 268 -18.81 25.16 -7.63
CA PRO A 268 -19.83 24.32 -6.97
C PRO A 268 -20.39 23.26 -7.94
N ARG A 269 -20.93 22.17 -7.38
CA ARG A 269 -21.58 21.10 -8.13
C ARG A 269 -22.62 21.70 -9.09
N THR A 270 -22.52 21.37 -10.37
CA THR A 270 -23.26 22.07 -11.43
C THR A 270 -24.64 21.48 -11.71
N ALA A 271 -24.89 20.24 -11.30
CA ALA A 271 -26.16 19.54 -11.46
C ALA A 271 -26.40 18.54 -10.32
N ASN A 272 -27.66 18.09 -10.19
CA ASN A 272 -28.02 16.98 -9.32
C ASN A 272 -27.70 15.66 -10.02
N ILE A 273 -27.24 14.64 -9.28
CA ILE A 273 -27.02 13.30 -9.81
C ILE A 273 -27.71 12.28 -8.92
N ARG A 274 -28.57 11.45 -9.52
CA ARG A 274 -29.38 10.45 -8.84
C ARG A 274 -29.15 9.07 -9.45
N SER A 275 -29.01 8.04 -8.63
CA SER A 275 -28.98 6.65 -9.13
C SER A 275 -30.35 6.24 -9.68
N VAL A 276 -30.35 5.52 -10.78
CA VAL A 276 -31.57 4.99 -11.42
C VAL A 276 -31.71 3.50 -11.08
N THR A 277 -30.60 2.78 -11.12
CA THR A 277 -30.49 1.37 -10.71
C THR A 277 -29.68 1.27 -9.42
N ASN A 278 -29.48 0.04 -8.92
CA ASN A 278 -28.36 -0.21 -8.01
C ASN A 278 -27.09 0.26 -8.70
N LEU A 279 -26.31 1.10 -8.02
CA LEU A 279 -25.14 1.74 -8.58
C LEU A 279 -23.91 1.34 -7.78
N GLU A 280 -22.88 0.92 -8.50
CA GLU A 280 -21.59 0.57 -7.94
C GLU A 280 -20.52 1.49 -8.52
N VAL A 281 -19.80 2.19 -7.65
CA VAL A 281 -18.83 3.21 -8.04
C VAL A 281 -17.52 3.07 -7.26
N TYR A 282 -16.42 3.50 -7.86
CA TYR A 282 -15.22 3.86 -7.13
C TYR A 282 -15.24 5.36 -6.82
N VAL A 283 -14.91 5.73 -5.59
CA VAL A 283 -14.85 7.12 -5.14
C VAL A 283 -13.41 7.51 -4.86
N LEU A 284 -13.01 8.67 -5.34
CA LEU A 284 -11.68 9.24 -5.11
C LEU A 284 -11.81 10.66 -4.58
N ASN A 285 -11.17 10.94 -3.44
CA ASN A 285 -11.23 12.26 -2.84
C ASN A 285 -10.39 13.29 -3.64
N ARG A 286 -10.70 14.58 -3.45
CA ARG A 286 -10.06 15.71 -4.13
C ARG A 286 -8.56 15.78 -3.90
N ALA A 287 -8.09 15.61 -2.66
CA ALA A 287 -6.68 15.73 -2.33
C ALA A 287 -5.85 14.64 -3.04
N ASP A 288 -6.39 13.42 -3.05
CA ASP A 288 -5.79 12.26 -3.71
C ASP A 288 -5.84 12.38 -5.22
N PHE A 289 -6.99 12.76 -5.79
CA PHE A 289 -7.12 12.99 -7.22
C PHE A 289 -6.14 14.06 -7.71
N LEU A 290 -6.08 15.21 -7.04
CA LEU A 290 -5.13 16.28 -7.38
C LEU A 290 -3.68 15.87 -7.16
N SER A 291 -3.36 15.08 -6.11
CA SER A 291 -2.00 14.56 -5.89
C SER A 291 -1.55 13.60 -7.00
N VAL A 292 -2.48 12.83 -7.56
CA VAL A 292 -2.19 11.89 -8.64
C VAL A 292 -2.09 12.64 -9.96
N CYS A 293 -3.03 13.53 -10.27
CA CYS A 293 -2.97 14.38 -11.46
C CYS A 293 -1.74 15.31 -11.48
N GLY A 294 -1.31 15.84 -10.32
CA GLY A 294 -0.12 16.69 -10.23
C GLY A 294 1.19 15.99 -10.62
N ARG A 295 1.24 14.66 -10.55
CA ARG A 295 2.37 13.85 -11.04
C ARG A 295 2.34 13.60 -12.55
N TYR A 296 1.21 13.88 -13.21
CA TYR A 296 1.01 13.68 -14.66
C TYR A 296 0.35 14.93 -15.28
N PRO A 297 1.09 16.04 -15.47
CA PRO A 297 0.54 17.31 -15.94
C PRO A 297 -0.21 17.21 -17.28
N GLN A 298 0.25 16.36 -18.19
CA GLN A 298 -0.40 16.13 -19.49
C GLN A 298 -1.80 15.51 -19.35
N LEU A 299 -1.95 14.52 -18.48
CA LEU A 299 -3.27 13.94 -18.18
C LEU A 299 -4.15 14.93 -17.42
N GLN A 300 -3.57 15.73 -16.53
CA GLN A 300 -4.31 16.77 -15.82
C GLN A 300 -4.93 17.80 -16.78
N LEU A 301 -4.20 18.19 -17.83
CA LEU A 301 -4.73 19.06 -18.89
C LEU A 301 -5.88 18.38 -19.64
N GLN A 302 -5.73 17.11 -20.04
CA GLN A 302 -6.80 16.35 -20.69
C GLN A 302 -8.05 16.23 -19.81
N PHE A 303 -7.89 15.89 -18.53
CA PHE A 303 -9.00 15.85 -17.56
C PHE A 303 -9.70 17.20 -17.44
N ARG A 304 -8.94 18.30 -17.47
CA ARG A 304 -9.47 19.65 -17.37
C ARG A 304 -10.24 20.04 -18.62
N GLU A 305 -9.70 19.79 -19.82
CA GLU A 305 -10.41 20.03 -21.09
C GLU A 305 -11.71 19.25 -21.16
N LEU A 306 -11.73 18.01 -20.67
CA LEU A 306 -12.94 17.21 -20.60
C LEU A 306 -13.97 17.75 -19.62
N ALA A 307 -13.52 18.24 -18.45
CA ALA A 307 -14.40 18.90 -17.50
C ALA A 307 -14.98 20.20 -18.07
N GLU A 308 -14.20 20.98 -18.82
CA GLU A 308 -14.64 22.20 -19.50
C GLU A 308 -15.67 21.88 -20.60
N ASN A 309 -15.42 20.86 -21.41
CA ASN A 309 -16.36 20.38 -22.44
C ASN A 309 -17.65 19.83 -21.83
N ALA A 310 -17.55 19.04 -20.75
CA ALA A 310 -18.70 18.52 -20.03
C ALA A 310 -19.55 19.65 -19.43
N LEU A 311 -18.91 20.68 -18.86
CA LEU A 311 -19.59 21.86 -18.35
C LEU A 311 -20.31 22.64 -19.46
N HIS A 312 -19.65 22.87 -20.59
CA HIS A 312 -20.23 23.57 -21.73
C HIS A 312 -21.43 22.80 -22.31
N ASN A 313 -21.31 21.48 -22.47
CA ASN A 313 -22.40 20.61 -22.93
C ASN A 313 -23.59 20.62 -21.96
N LEU A 314 -23.33 20.59 -20.66
CA LEU A 314 -24.38 20.69 -19.64
C LEU A 314 -25.10 22.04 -19.72
N GLN A 315 -24.35 23.15 -19.81
CA GLN A 315 -24.92 24.50 -19.95
C GLN A 315 -25.79 24.65 -21.21
N ASN A 316 -25.31 24.15 -22.35
CA ASN A 316 -26.06 24.18 -23.60
C ASN A 316 -27.35 23.35 -23.53
N LYS A 317 -27.30 22.17 -22.89
CA LYS A 317 -28.50 21.34 -22.69
C LYS A 317 -29.50 22.01 -21.76
N ILE A 318 -29.05 22.66 -20.69
CA ILE A 318 -29.91 23.43 -19.78
C ILE A 318 -30.59 24.58 -20.52
N LEU A 319 -29.85 25.34 -21.34
CA LEU A 319 -30.40 26.44 -22.14
C LEU A 319 -31.47 25.97 -23.15
N LYS A 320 -31.31 24.79 -23.75
CA LYS A 320 -32.30 24.19 -24.67
C LYS A 320 -33.58 23.76 -23.95
N ILE A 321 -33.45 23.23 -22.73
CA ILE A 321 -34.60 22.83 -21.89
C ILE A 321 -35.41 24.07 -21.45
N ASP A 322 -34.73 25.16 -21.08
CA ASP A 322 -35.39 26.41 -20.67
C ASP A 322 -36.08 27.15 -21.86
N GLN A 323 -35.73 26.82 -23.11
CA GLN A 323 -36.34 27.38 -24.32
C GLN A 323 -37.56 26.59 -24.86
N GLY A 324 -37.96 25.50 -24.20
CA GLY A 324 -39.24 24.84 -24.45
C GLY A 324 -39.28 23.78 -25.56
N ASP A 325 -38.14 23.33 -26.09
CA ASP A 325 -38.09 22.18 -27.01
C ASP A 325 -38.14 20.87 -26.21
N ILE A 326 -39.36 20.37 -25.99
CA ILE A 326 -39.62 19.03 -25.43
C ILE A 326 -39.54 18.02 -26.57
N ASP A 327 -38.32 17.69 -27.00
CA ASP A 327 -38.03 16.45 -27.71
C ASP A 327 -36.53 16.18 -27.60
N THR A 328 -36.14 15.35 -26.62
CA THR A 328 -35.03 14.38 -26.68
C THR A 328 -34.79 13.75 -25.31
N VAL A 329 -35.45 12.64 -25.05
CA VAL A 329 -34.91 11.59 -24.17
C VAL A 329 -34.53 10.42 -25.07
N ALA A 330 -33.34 9.87 -24.81
CA ALA A 330 -32.72 8.67 -25.38
C ALA A 330 -31.82 8.90 -26.60
N GLU A 331 -30.51 8.98 -26.35
CA GLU A 331 -29.51 8.00 -26.81
C GLU A 331 -28.21 8.19 -25.99
N GLY A 332 -27.55 7.08 -25.66
CA GLY A 332 -26.44 7.03 -24.71
C GLY A 332 -25.26 7.92 -25.09
N SER A 333 -24.55 8.46 -24.09
CA SER A 333 -23.27 9.10 -24.33
C SER A 333 -22.24 8.05 -24.74
N ASN A 334 -22.14 7.80 -26.04
CA ASN A 334 -20.86 7.39 -26.59
C ASN A 334 -19.93 8.59 -26.49
N TYR A 335 -18.85 8.42 -25.74
CA TYR A 335 -17.62 9.13 -26.01
C TYR A 335 -17.24 8.82 -27.46
N VAL A 336 -17.55 9.73 -28.39
CA VAL A 336 -17.19 9.54 -29.80
C VAL A 336 -15.72 9.92 -29.97
N PRO A 337 -14.87 9.04 -30.55
CA PRO A 337 -13.49 9.39 -30.90
C PRO A 337 -13.50 10.51 -31.94
N ILE A 338 -12.55 11.44 -31.83
CA ILE A 338 -12.35 12.46 -32.85
C ILE A 338 -11.76 11.77 -34.10
N GLU A 339 -12.56 11.63 -35.16
CA GLU A 339 -12.06 11.39 -36.53
C GLU A 339 -12.50 12.50 -37.49
N GLU A 340 -11.46 13.09 -38.09
CA GLU A 340 -11.26 13.84 -39.34
C GLU A 340 -12.45 14.48 -40.10
N GLN A 341 -12.30 15.79 -40.37
CA GLN A 341 -12.81 16.42 -41.59
C GLN A 341 -11.69 17.15 -42.36
N HIS A 342 -11.49 16.67 -43.59
CA HIS A 342 -10.56 17.15 -44.60
C HIS A 342 -10.86 18.60 -45.06
N TYR A 343 -9.78 19.39 -45.23
CA TYR A 343 -9.67 20.37 -46.31
C TYR A 343 -8.27 20.28 -46.94
N GLY A 344 -8.23 19.95 -48.24
CA GLY A 344 -7.22 20.43 -49.19
C GLY A 344 -5.89 19.68 -49.32
N ALA A 345 -5.77 18.85 -50.36
CA ALA A 345 -4.50 18.35 -50.93
C ALA A 345 -3.68 19.49 -51.61
N PRO A 346 -2.46 19.28 -52.16
CA PRO A 346 -1.65 18.05 -52.24
C PRO A 346 -0.16 18.23 -51.84
N LEU A 347 0.57 17.14 -51.55
CA LEU A 347 1.96 16.87 -52.03
C LEU A 347 2.56 15.59 -51.41
N GLY A 348 2.86 14.63 -52.28
CA GLY A 348 4.03 13.73 -52.28
C GLY A 348 4.47 12.99 -51.00
N SER A 349 4.28 11.67 -51.03
CA SER A 349 5.27 10.62 -50.68
C SER A 349 6.46 11.02 -49.80
N ILE A 350 6.67 10.34 -48.66
CA ILE A 350 7.93 9.66 -48.28
C ILE A 350 7.72 8.82 -47.00
N ALA A 351 8.38 7.67 -46.99
CA ALA A 351 8.41 6.65 -45.94
C ALA A 351 9.03 7.11 -44.59
N ALA A 352 8.66 6.37 -43.55
CA ALA A 352 9.44 5.96 -42.36
C ALA A 352 10.29 6.99 -41.56
N ASN A 353 10.19 6.81 -40.23
CA ASN A 353 11.10 7.24 -39.15
C ASN A 353 10.80 8.56 -38.42
N SER A 354 10.46 8.45 -37.14
CA SER A 354 10.73 9.41 -36.05
C SER A 354 10.30 8.76 -34.73
N VAL A 355 11.15 7.99 -34.03
CA VAL A 355 12.15 8.46 -33.04
C VAL A 355 11.57 9.48 -32.06
N CYS A 356 11.11 9.03 -30.89
CA CYS A 356 11.18 9.83 -29.67
C CYS A 356 12.32 9.30 -28.80
N ARG A 357 13.38 10.11 -28.75
CA ARG A 357 14.49 10.02 -27.80
C ARG A 357 14.00 10.45 -26.42
N THR A 358 14.64 9.84 -25.44
CA THR A 358 14.81 10.24 -24.04
C THR A 358 14.97 11.76 -23.85
N THR A 359 14.58 12.35 -22.72
CA THR A 359 15.41 12.44 -21.49
C THR A 359 14.73 13.33 -20.46
N SER A 360 15.21 13.23 -19.22
CA SER A 360 15.03 14.12 -18.06
C SER A 360 13.69 14.02 -17.32
N ASP A 361 13.64 14.02 -16.00
CA ASP A 361 14.68 13.93 -15.00
C ASP A 361 14.04 13.53 -13.66
N GLN A 362 14.90 12.96 -12.82
CA GLN A 362 14.92 12.99 -11.36
C GLN A 362 13.81 13.76 -10.61
N ASP A 363 13.34 13.16 -9.51
CA ASP A 363 12.91 13.94 -8.34
C ASP A 363 13.05 13.11 -7.04
N PRO A 364 13.10 13.72 -5.84
CA PRO A 364 14.27 13.66 -4.98
C PRO A 364 13.96 13.10 -3.57
N THR A 365 15.01 13.07 -2.74
CA THR A 365 15.02 12.83 -1.28
C THR A 365 15.10 11.39 -0.78
N LEU A 366 16.24 10.77 -1.09
CA LEU A 366 16.93 9.83 -0.18
C LEU A 366 17.99 10.61 0.60
N PRO A 367 18.10 10.47 1.94
CA PRO A 367 19.33 10.82 2.64
C PRO A 367 20.33 9.68 2.49
N THR A 368 21.48 10.05 1.96
CA THR A 368 22.71 9.27 1.88
C THR A 368 23.19 8.87 3.27
N SER A 369 23.57 7.60 3.44
CA SER A 369 24.68 7.26 4.31
C SER A 369 25.49 6.12 3.72
N VAL A 370 26.78 6.39 3.71
CA VAL A 370 27.86 5.70 3.03
C VAL A 370 28.27 4.50 3.86
N ASP A 371 28.11 3.30 3.31
CA ASP A 371 29.12 2.24 3.28
C ASP A 371 28.48 0.89 2.93
N ILE A 372 28.61 0.49 1.67
CA ILE A 372 29.01 -0.84 1.17
C ILE A 372 28.73 -0.76 -0.33
N LEU A 373 29.77 -0.43 -1.09
CA LEU A 373 30.10 -0.93 -2.43
C LEU A 373 31.32 -0.13 -2.93
N ARG A 374 32.45 -0.31 -2.24
CA ARG A 374 33.76 -0.14 -2.88
C ARG A 374 34.09 -1.44 -3.61
N TYR A 375 33.70 -1.54 -4.87
CA TYR A 375 34.52 -2.23 -5.86
C TYR A 375 34.63 -1.34 -7.10
N LYS A 376 35.88 -1.12 -7.49
CA LYS A 376 36.36 -0.06 -8.39
C LYS A 376 35.65 -0.04 -9.75
N GLU A 377 34.84 0.99 -9.98
CA GLU A 377 34.62 1.54 -11.32
C GLU A 377 35.91 2.23 -11.79
N THR A 378 36.69 1.54 -12.61
CA THR A 378 37.55 2.21 -13.59
C THR A 378 37.12 1.78 -14.97
N ARG A 379 36.27 2.59 -15.61
CA ARG A 379 36.29 2.94 -17.04
C ARG A 379 35.01 3.70 -17.41
N LYS A 380 35.03 5.01 -17.21
CA LYS A 380 34.11 5.92 -17.91
C LYS A 380 34.70 6.32 -19.26
N ARG A 381 33.78 6.42 -20.23
CA ARG A 381 33.82 7.07 -21.55
C ARG A 381 34.20 6.19 -22.75
N ARG A 382 33.17 5.75 -23.47
CA ARG A 382 32.88 6.24 -24.83
C ARG A 382 31.38 6.18 -25.11
N ALA A 383 30.89 7.26 -25.73
CA ALA A 383 29.49 7.50 -26.03
C ALA A 383 29.05 6.84 -27.35
N SER A 384 27.74 6.58 -27.44
CA SER A 384 26.90 6.46 -28.64
C SER A 384 27.15 5.30 -29.61
N VAL A 385 26.13 4.49 -29.88
CA VAL A 385 25.49 4.26 -31.20
C VAL A 385 24.58 3.00 -31.17
N ALA A 386 23.38 3.18 -31.75
CA ALA A 386 22.40 2.21 -32.28
C ALA A 386 21.60 1.27 -31.35
N VAL A 387 20.29 1.54 -31.32
CA VAL A 387 19.19 0.61 -31.04
C VAL A 387 19.17 -0.48 -32.12
N TRP A 388 19.16 -1.75 -31.72
CA TRP A 388 18.80 -2.88 -32.59
C TRP A 388 17.63 -3.64 -31.96
N SER A 389 16.45 -3.47 -32.56
CA SER A 389 15.31 -4.36 -32.41
C SER A 389 15.46 -5.49 -33.43
N ASP A 390 15.83 -6.69 -32.99
CA ASP A 390 15.96 -7.87 -33.87
C ASP A 390 14.72 -8.79 -33.73
N PRO A 391 13.92 -8.97 -34.80
CA PRO A 391 12.76 -9.87 -34.84
C PRO A 391 13.08 -11.38 -34.79
N SER A 392 14.35 -11.78 -34.85
CA SER A 392 14.75 -13.19 -35.00
C SER A 392 14.60 -14.06 -33.74
N LEU A 393 14.38 -13.47 -32.56
CA LEU A 393 14.05 -14.20 -31.33
C LEU A 393 12.59 -14.70 -31.27
N LEU A 394 11.70 -14.18 -32.14
CA LEU A 394 10.27 -14.55 -32.18
C LEU A 394 9.95 -15.68 -33.17
N SER A 395 10.83 -15.97 -34.15
CA SER A 395 10.62 -17.06 -35.12
C SER A 395 11.02 -18.42 -34.58
N VAL A 396 11.95 -18.48 -33.61
CA VAL A 396 12.41 -19.73 -33.00
C VAL A 396 11.40 -20.29 -31.99
N ALA A 397 10.56 -19.43 -31.39
CA ALA A 397 9.58 -19.82 -30.37
C ALA A 397 8.24 -20.37 -30.92
N ARG A 398 8.04 -20.42 -32.24
CA ARG A 398 6.72 -20.73 -32.85
C ARG A 398 6.58 -22.09 -33.53
N SER A 399 7.54 -23.01 -33.49
CA SER A 399 7.34 -24.37 -34.03
C SER A 399 7.03 -25.37 -32.91
N LYS A 400 5.74 -25.69 -32.72
CA LYS A 400 5.26 -26.78 -31.86
C LYS A 400 5.73 -28.15 -32.38
N THR A 401 6.04 -29.01 -31.43
CA THR A 401 6.31 -30.46 -31.56
C THR A 401 5.01 -31.28 -31.62
N GLU A 402 4.97 -32.32 -32.45
CA GLU A 402 4.18 -33.53 -32.21
C GLU A 402 5.06 -34.80 -32.36
N THR A 403 5.08 -35.59 -31.27
CA THR A 403 5.25 -37.07 -31.12
C THR A 403 6.49 -37.85 -31.61
N SER A 404 7.04 -38.65 -30.69
CA SER A 404 8.09 -39.70 -30.81
C SER A 404 7.49 -41.10 -31.10
N PRO A 405 8.19 -42.15 -31.64
CA PRO A 405 9.46 -42.70 -31.13
C PRO A 405 10.56 -43.10 -32.17
N THR A 406 11.75 -43.38 -31.61
CA THR A 406 13.10 -43.81 -32.09
C THR A 406 13.21 -44.97 -33.10
N PRO A 407 14.42 -45.36 -33.61
CA PRO A 407 15.73 -44.67 -33.73
C PRO A 407 16.37 -44.75 -35.15
N SER A 408 17.43 -43.96 -35.36
CA SER A 408 18.45 -44.12 -36.41
C SER A 408 18.08 -43.67 -37.83
N SER A 409 19.07 -43.09 -38.52
CA SER A 409 19.08 -42.62 -39.92
C SER A 409 18.16 -41.43 -40.28
N ALA A 410 18.54 -40.21 -39.88
CA ALA A 410 18.05 -38.99 -40.54
C ALA A 410 19.05 -37.81 -40.51
N LEU A 411 20.36 -38.11 -40.56
CA LEU A 411 21.44 -37.11 -40.52
C LEU A 411 21.91 -36.64 -41.92
N HIS A 412 21.15 -36.86 -43.00
CA HIS A 412 21.64 -36.59 -44.37
C HIS A 412 20.72 -35.85 -45.34
N ALA A 413 19.63 -35.19 -44.90
CA ALA A 413 18.67 -34.60 -45.85
C ALA A 413 18.23 -33.15 -45.59
N ALA A 414 19.04 -32.34 -44.89
CA ALA A 414 18.74 -30.90 -44.66
C ALA A 414 19.82 -29.95 -45.22
N ASP A 415 20.51 -30.35 -46.29
CA ASP A 415 21.72 -29.66 -46.79
C ASP A 415 21.56 -28.93 -48.14
N GLN A 416 20.35 -28.58 -48.60
CA GLN A 416 20.19 -28.03 -49.97
C GLN A 416 19.22 -26.87 -50.18
N ARG A 417 18.91 -26.04 -49.16
CA ARG A 417 18.10 -24.81 -49.40
C ARG A 417 18.60 -23.53 -48.75
N TYR A 418 19.90 -23.39 -48.54
CA TYR A 418 20.54 -22.08 -48.34
C TYR A 418 21.92 -22.05 -49.00
N GLY A 419 21.94 -21.86 -50.31
CA GLY A 419 23.10 -21.35 -51.05
C GLY A 419 22.63 -20.13 -51.83
N SER A 420 23.01 -18.91 -51.45
CA SER A 420 24.24 -18.34 -51.96
C SER A 420 24.69 -17.11 -51.15
N GLN A 421 25.99 -17.08 -50.87
CA GLN A 421 26.83 -15.95 -50.46
C GLN A 421 26.74 -15.42 -49.02
N PHE A 422 27.12 -16.27 -48.06
CA PHE A 422 28.18 -15.92 -47.11
C PHE A 422 29.05 -17.17 -46.90
N SER A 423 30.25 -17.17 -47.48
CA SER A 423 31.25 -18.17 -47.11
C SER A 423 31.66 -17.91 -45.66
N LEU A 424 31.18 -18.72 -44.73
CA LEU A 424 31.70 -18.78 -43.36
C LEU A 424 33.17 -19.26 -43.48
N GLN A 425 34.10 -18.31 -43.64
CA GLN A 425 35.48 -18.55 -43.24
C GLN A 425 35.44 -19.02 -41.79
N GLU A 426 36.11 -20.14 -41.50
CA GLU A 426 36.33 -20.65 -40.15
C GLU A 426 36.78 -19.47 -39.25
N GLY A 427 35.86 -19.01 -38.40
CA GLY A 427 36.02 -17.72 -37.74
C GLY A 427 37.19 -17.70 -36.75
N PHE A 428 37.83 -16.54 -36.63
CA PHE A 428 38.94 -16.25 -35.70
C PHE A 428 38.69 -16.61 -34.22
N PHE A 429 37.45 -16.95 -33.82
CA PHE A 429 37.14 -17.43 -32.47
C PHE A 429 37.80 -18.78 -32.12
N MET A 430 38.20 -19.59 -33.11
CA MET A 430 38.99 -20.81 -32.86
C MET A 430 40.40 -20.51 -32.30
N LEU A 431 40.88 -19.27 -32.41
CA LEU A 431 42.17 -18.83 -31.84
C LEU A 431 42.08 -18.52 -30.34
N LEU A 432 40.87 -18.35 -29.80
CA LEU A 432 40.69 -18.06 -28.38
C LEU A 432 40.65 -19.37 -27.59
N ASN A 433 41.62 -19.57 -26.70
CA ASN A 433 41.64 -20.74 -25.84
C ASN A 433 40.49 -20.69 -24.80
N LYS A 434 40.15 -21.86 -24.23
CA LYS A 434 39.11 -22.02 -23.19
C LYS A 434 39.26 -21.01 -22.04
N GLU A 435 40.50 -20.75 -21.60
CA GLU A 435 40.78 -19.82 -20.50
C GLU A 435 40.41 -18.36 -20.85
N THR A 436 40.74 -17.91 -22.05
CA THR A 436 40.43 -16.55 -22.52
C THR A 436 38.93 -16.38 -22.75
N LEU A 437 38.26 -17.39 -23.32
CA LEU A 437 36.81 -17.37 -23.48
C LEU A 437 36.09 -17.33 -22.12
N THR A 438 36.53 -18.14 -21.15
CA THR A 438 35.95 -18.12 -19.79
C THR A 438 36.08 -16.73 -19.17
N ARG A 439 37.28 -16.16 -19.20
CA ARG A 439 37.53 -14.79 -18.70
C ARG A 439 36.72 -13.73 -19.42
N LEU A 440 36.51 -13.88 -20.74
CA LEU A 440 35.71 -12.93 -21.52
C LEU A 440 34.24 -13.00 -21.10
N MET A 441 33.71 -14.21 -20.89
CA MET A 441 32.33 -14.41 -20.44
C MET A 441 32.10 -13.85 -19.03
N ASP A 442 33.09 -13.87 -18.15
CA ASP A 442 32.99 -13.23 -16.82
C ASP A 442 32.74 -11.71 -16.89
N TYR A 443 33.07 -11.05 -18.01
CA TYR A 443 32.81 -9.62 -18.22
C TYR A 443 31.50 -9.33 -18.96
N LEU A 444 30.75 -10.35 -19.38
CA LEU A 444 29.53 -10.20 -20.16
C LEU A 444 28.29 -10.48 -19.31
N ASP A 445 27.21 -9.76 -19.61
CA ASP A 445 25.91 -10.07 -19.04
C ASP A 445 25.31 -11.33 -19.68
N PHE A 446 24.31 -11.90 -19.01
CA PHE A 446 23.69 -13.15 -19.44
C PHE A 446 23.17 -13.09 -20.88
N ALA A 447 22.57 -11.97 -21.28
CA ALA A 447 22.07 -11.80 -22.65
C ALA A 447 23.18 -11.73 -23.69
N SER A 448 24.29 -11.03 -23.41
CA SER A 448 25.44 -11.01 -24.31
C SER A 448 26.04 -12.40 -24.47
N ILE A 449 26.08 -13.20 -23.40
CA ILE A 449 26.52 -14.59 -23.45
C ILE A 449 25.59 -15.42 -24.35
N LEU A 450 24.28 -15.26 -24.23
CA LEU A 450 23.31 -15.92 -25.10
C LEU A 450 23.45 -15.46 -26.56
N CYS A 451 23.64 -14.17 -26.82
CA CYS A 451 23.88 -13.65 -28.17
C CYS A 451 25.17 -14.24 -28.78
N LEU A 452 26.24 -14.40 -28.00
CA LEU A 452 27.48 -15.03 -28.46
C LEU A 452 27.31 -16.50 -28.86
N SER A 453 26.36 -17.21 -28.24
CA SER A 453 25.96 -18.55 -28.67
C SER A 453 25.32 -18.55 -30.08
N GLY A 454 24.83 -17.40 -30.54
CA GLY A 454 24.29 -17.20 -31.89
C GLY A 454 25.36 -16.85 -32.94
N VAL A 455 26.50 -16.29 -32.51
CA VAL A 455 27.54 -15.76 -33.41
C VAL A 455 28.42 -16.85 -34.01
N SER A 456 28.74 -17.91 -33.25
CA SER A 456 29.64 -18.98 -33.70
C SER A 456 29.26 -20.34 -33.10
N ARG A 457 29.35 -21.39 -33.92
CA ARG A 457 29.17 -22.80 -33.47
C ARG A 457 30.19 -23.16 -32.37
N HIS A 458 31.41 -22.63 -32.45
CA HIS A 458 32.44 -22.85 -31.43
C HIS A 458 32.05 -22.24 -30.08
N CYS A 459 31.53 -20.99 -30.08
CA CYS A 459 31.05 -20.34 -28.86
C CYS A 459 29.84 -21.06 -28.26
N ARG A 460 28.92 -21.57 -29.10
CA ARG A 460 27.78 -22.37 -28.62
C ARG A 460 28.23 -23.68 -27.97
N GLN A 461 29.08 -24.45 -28.65
CA GLN A 461 29.63 -25.70 -28.10
C GLN A 461 30.44 -25.44 -26.82
N PHE A 462 31.17 -24.34 -26.75
CA PHE A 462 31.86 -23.94 -25.53
C PHE A 462 30.89 -23.67 -24.39
N LEU A 463 29.83 -22.88 -24.63
CA LEU A 463 28.82 -22.55 -23.61
C LEU A 463 27.97 -23.75 -23.17
N GLU A 464 27.74 -24.73 -24.04
CA GLU A 464 27.05 -25.99 -23.67
C GLU A 464 27.93 -26.90 -22.80
N ASN A 465 29.25 -26.90 -22.98
CA ASN A 465 30.19 -27.78 -22.29
C ASN A 465 31.02 -27.11 -21.17
N ALA A 466 30.84 -25.81 -20.94
CA ALA A 466 31.58 -25.07 -19.91
C ALA A 466 30.93 -25.22 -18.53
N ASP A 467 31.48 -26.11 -17.70
CA ASP A 467 30.96 -26.35 -16.34
C ASP A 467 31.10 -25.13 -15.40
N ASP A 468 32.10 -24.26 -15.65
CA ASP A 468 32.47 -23.13 -14.79
C ASP A 468 31.74 -21.82 -15.12
N LEU A 469 30.83 -21.83 -16.10
CA LEU A 469 30.09 -20.63 -16.53
C LEU A 469 28.62 -20.67 -16.10
N LEU A 470 27.98 -19.49 -16.10
CA LEU A 470 26.54 -19.32 -15.85
C LEU A 470 26.09 -19.73 -14.43
N HIS A 471 26.97 -19.62 -13.43
CA HIS A 471 26.61 -19.86 -12.03
C HIS A 471 25.65 -18.81 -11.47
N CYS A 472 25.70 -17.58 -11.96
CA CYS A 472 24.86 -16.47 -11.55
C CYS A 472 24.07 -15.96 -12.76
N VAL A 473 22.75 -16.01 -12.68
CA VAL A 473 21.85 -15.66 -13.79
C VAL A 473 20.88 -14.61 -13.28
N ASP A 474 20.97 -13.41 -13.85
CA ASP A 474 20.06 -12.31 -13.56
C ASP A 474 19.17 -12.05 -14.79
N LEU A 475 17.87 -12.29 -14.62
CA LEU A 475 16.85 -12.09 -15.65
C LEU A 475 15.95 -10.87 -15.37
N CYS A 476 16.22 -10.11 -14.30
CA CYS A 476 15.46 -8.92 -13.94
C CYS A 476 15.35 -7.90 -15.08
N PRO A 477 16.42 -7.60 -15.87
CA PRO A 477 16.33 -6.65 -16.97
C PRO A 477 15.33 -7.06 -18.07
N TYR A 478 14.95 -8.34 -18.13
CA TYR A 478 14.06 -8.92 -19.13
C TYR A 478 12.68 -9.28 -18.57
N ASN A 479 12.34 -8.81 -17.37
CA ASN A 479 11.14 -9.16 -16.62
C ASN A 479 9.81 -9.12 -17.41
N LYS A 480 9.66 -8.20 -18.37
CA LYS A 480 8.47 -8.09 -19.26
C LYS A 480 8.41 -9.13 -20.37
N ARG A 481 9.52 -9.82 -20.67
CA ARG A 481 9.66 -10.79 -21.77
C ARG A 481 9.81 -12.23 -21.27
N ILE A 482 10.19 -12.43 -20.02
CA ILE A 482 10.29 -13.75 -19.41
C ILE A 482 8.88 -14.32 -19.19
N THR A 483 8.66 -15.50 -19.74
CA THR A 483 7.44 -16.31 -19.71
C THR A 483 7.83 -17.76 -19.41
N ASP A 484 6.86 -18.63 -19.19
CA ASP A 484 7.13 -20.04 -18.91
C ASP A 484 7.92 -20.72 -20.04
N ASP A 485 7.61 -20.44 -21.31
CA ASP A 485 8.32 -21.03 -22.45
C ASP A 485 9.79 -20.57 -22.53
N THR A 486 10.04 -19.29 -22.28
CA THR A 486 11.40 -18.75 -22.35
C THR A 486 12.24 -19.24 -21.18
N ILE A 487 11.66 -19.37 -19.97
CA ILE A 487 12.41 -19.92 -18.83
C ILE A 487 12.73 -21.40 -19.01
N VAL A 488 11.83 -22.19 -19.61
CA VAL A 488 12.08 -23.61 -19.90
C VAL A 488 13.31 -23.74 -20.79
N TRP A 489 13.39 -22.92 -21.85
CA TRP A 489 14.54 -22.92 -22.74
C TRP A 489 15.83 -22.51 -22.02
N ILE A 490 15.79 -21.42 -21.24
CA ILE A 490 16.94 -20.92 -20.48
C ILE A 490 17.45 -21.97 -19.50
N VAL A 491 16.55 -22.58 -18.72
CA VAL A 491 16.92 -23.58 -17.72
C VAL A 491 17.46 -24.85 -18.40
N ASN A 492 16.90 -25.27 -19.55
CA ASN A 492 17.46 -26.39 -20.33
C ASN A 492 18.89 -26.09 -20.82
N PHE A 493 19.15 -24.86 -21.26
CA PHE A 493 20.46 -24.44 -21.76
C PHE A 493 21.51 -24.37 -20.63
N ILE A 494 21.15 -23.81 -19.48
CA ILE A 494 22.06 -23.67 -18.33
C ILE A 494 22.20 -25.00 -17.60
N SER A 495 21.14 -25.79 -17.55
CA SER A 495 21.04 -27.06 -16.83
C SER A 495 21.46 -26.90 -15.36
N ASN A 496 22.14 -27.90 -14.82
CA ASN A 496 22.49 -27.98 -13.40
C ASN A 496 23.68 -27.09 -12.98
N ARG A 497 24.10 -26.12 -13.80
CA ARG A 497 25.25 -25.24 -13.48
C ARG A 497 24.88 -24.03 -12.63
N MET A 498 23.60 -23.67 -12.64
CA MET A 498 23.07 -22.49 -11.99
C MET A 498 23.13 -22.61 -10.46
N ARG A 499 23.73 -21.62 -9.80
CA ARG A 499 23.81 -21.50 -8.34
C ARG A 499 22.99 -20.33 -7.80
N LYS A 500 22.88 -19.25 -8.57
CA LYS A 500 22.08 -18.07 -8.22
C LYS A 500 21.18 -17.70 -9.39
N LEU A 501 19.90 -17.53 -9.13
CA LEU A 501 18.90 -17.11 -10.11
C LEU A 501 18.11 -15.94 -9.56
N SER A 502 18.07 -14.84 -10.32
CA SER A 502 17.15 -13.73 -10.07
C SER A 502 16.11 -13.61 -11.18
N LEU A 503 14.85 -13.71 -10.77
CA LEU A 503 13.62 -13.58 -11.55
C LEU A 503 12.77 -12.44 -11.00
N SER A 504 13.39 -11.47 -10.32
CA SER A 504 12.66 -10.35 -9.72
C SER A 504 11.83 -9.63 -10.78
N GLN A 505 10.58 -9.37 -10.42
CA GLN A 505 9.57 -8.70 -11.24
C GLN A 505 9.17 -9.46 -12.51
N CYS A 506 9.54 -10.74 -12.69
CA CYS A 506 9.03 -11.56 -13.79
C CYS A 506 7.54 -11.91 -13.57
N PHE A 507 6.65 -10.98 -13.93
CA PHE A 507 5.21 -11.04 -13.60
C PHE A 507 4.43 -12.13 -14.34
N HIS A 508 4.95 -12.61 -15.48
CA HIS A 508 4.29 -13.58 -16.35
C HIS A 508 4.69 -15.04 -16.07
N LEU A 509 5.56 -15.27 -15.08
CA LEU A 509 6.03 -16.60 -14.71
C LEU A 509 5.01 -17.30 -13.81
N THR A 510 4.63 -18.52 -14.17
CA THR A 510 3.68 -19.34 -13.42
C THR A 510 4.35 -20.56 -12.79
N ASP A 511 3.58 -21.35 -12.04
CA ASP A 511 4.07 -22.61 -11.45
C ASP A 511 4.60 -23.60 -12.50
N THR A 512 4.20 -23.48 -13.77
CA THR A 512 4.67 -24.37 -14.85
C THR A 512 6.12 -24.08 -15.25
N GLY A 513 6.47 -22.80 -15.44
CA GLY A 513 7.86 -22.38 -15.63
C GLY A 513 8.70 -22.70 -14.40
N PHE A 514 8.12 -22.48 -13.21
CA PHE A 514 8.80 -22.75 -11.94
C PHE A 514 9.11 -24.23 -11.69
N LYS A 515 8.20 -25.13 -12.10
CA LYS A 515 8.44 -26.56 -12.09
C LYS A 515 9.68 -26.93 -12.88
N SER A 516 9.89 -26.30 -14.04
CA SER A 516 11.05 -26.57 -14.90
C SER A 516 12.34 -26.10 -14.25
N ILE A 517 12.33 -24.94 -13.58
CA ILE A 517 13.46 -24.46 -12.75
C ILE A 517 13.77 -25.49 -11.66
N ALA A 518 12.77 -25.87 -10.87
CA ALA A 518 12.96 -26.78 -9.73
C ALA A 518 13.53 -28.14 -10.15
N GLN A 519 13.09 -28.70 -11.28
CA GLN A 519 13.51 -30.02 -11.75
C GLN A 519 14.96 -30.07 -12.27
N GLN A 520 15.51 -28.95 -12.74
CA GLN A 520 16.82 -28.93 -13.42
C GLN A 520 17.90 -28.20 -12.62
N ALA A 521 17.51 -27.31 -11.71
CA ALA A 521 18.43 -26.48 -10.94
C ALA A 521 18.80 -27.11 -9.57
N SER A 522 19.29 -28.35 -9.55
CA SER A 522 19.61 -29.03 -8.28
C SER A 522 20.80 -28.41 -7.52
N ASN A 523 21.66 -27.65 -8.22
CA ASN A 523 22.76 -26.87 -7.64
C ASN A 523 22.37 -25.45 -7.21
N LEU A 524 21.09 -25.06 -7.36
CA LEU A 524 20.61 -23.73 -6.98
C LEU A 524 20.75 -23.51 -5.47
N ALA A 525 21.47 -22.46 -5.10
CA ALA A 525 21.75 -22.05 -3.73
C ALA A 525 21.00 -20.77 -3.34
N GLU A 526 20.82 -19.84 -4.28
CA GLU A 526 20.12 -18.57 -4.06
C GLU A 526 19.06 -18.35 -5.14
N LEU A 527 17.85 -18.01 -4.72
CA LEU A 527 16.71 -17.77 -5.61
C LEU A 527 15.97 -16.48 -5.23
N ASP A 528 15.90 -15.53 -6.15
CA ASP A 528 15.08 -14.33 -6.01
C ASP A 528 13.89 -14.40 -6.97
N VAL A 529 12.68 -14.41 -6.43
CA VAL A 529 11.42 -14.35 -7.18
C VAL A 529 10.52 -13.22 -6.68
N ASN A 530 11.13 -12.16 -6.15
CA ASN A 530 10.43 -10.98 -5.69
C ASN A 530 9.44 -10.50 -6.78
N SER A 531 8.21 -10.25 -6.37
CA SER A 531 7.15 -9.74 -7.23
C SER A 531 6.76 -10.68 -8.39
N CYS A 532 7.06 -11.97 -8.32
CA CYS A 532 6.44 -12.99 -9.17
C CYS A 532 5.02 -13.31 -8.67
N TRP A 533 4.03 -12.53 -9.13
CA TRP A 533 2.67 -12.53 -8.55
C TRP A 533 1.81 -13.75 -8.89
N LEU A 534 2.18 -14.53 -9.91
CA LEU A 534 1.42 -15.70 -10.34
C LEU A 534 1.87 -17.00 -9.66
N LEU A 535 3.00 -17.00 -8.95
CA LEU A 535 3.50 -18.16 -8.22
C LEU A 535 2.64 -18.47 -6.99
N THR A 536 2.31 -19.75 -6.82
CA THR A 536 1.49 -20.24 -5.72
C THR A 536 2.31 -21.14 -4.78
N ASP A 537 1.65 -21.64 -3.72
CA ASP A 537 2.21 -22.61 -2.78
C ASP A 537 2.76 -23.87 -3.48
N GLN A 538 2.23 -24.23 -4.65
CA GLN A 538 2.70 -25.38 -5.43
C GLN A 538 4.15 -25.21 -5.89
N SER A 539 4.54 -24.00 -6.30
CA SER A 539 5.92 -23.71 -6.68
C SER A 539 6.89 -23.92 -5.53
N LEU A 540 6.51 -23.49 -4.32
CA LEU A 540 7.34 -23.65 -3.13
C LEU A 540 7.53 -25.11 -2.72
N ALA A 541 6.48 -25.94 -2.82
CA ALA A 541 6.59 -27.38 -2.59
C ALA A 541 7.55 -28.07 -3.58
N LEU A 542 7.52 -27.67 -4.86
CA LEU A 542 8.42 -28.18 -5.89
C LEU A 542 9.87 -27.79 -5.62
N ILE A 543 10.13 -26.54 -5.23
CA ILE A 543 11.47 -26.09 -4.85
C ILE A 543 11.97 -26.86 -3.62
N GLY A 544 11.12 -27.04 -2.60
CA GLY A 544 11.48 -27.75 -1.38
C GLY A 544 11.88 -29.20 -1.63
N SER A 545 11.20 -29.87 -2.58
CA SER A 545 11.45 -31.26 -2.93
C SER A 545 12.57 -31.50 -3.94
N CYS A 546 12.88 -30.52 -4.81
CA CYS A 546 13.83 -30.70 -5.91
C CYS A 546 15.15 -29.91 -5.78
N CYS A 547 15.23 -28.89 -4.90
CA CYS A 547 16.43 -28.03 -4.77
C CYS A 547 17.20 -28.32 -3.46
N PRO A 548 18.10 -29.32 -3.42
CA PRO A 548 18.74 -29.77 -2.19
C PRO A 548 19.71 -28.76 -1.58
N LYS A 549 20.34 -27.92 -2.40
CA LYS A 549 21.37 -26.95 -2.00
C LYS A 549 20.84 -25.53 -1.75
N LEU A 550 19.53 -25.32 -1.91
CA LEU A 550 18.94 -23.99 -1.74
C LEU A 550 19.06 -23.57 -0.28
N VAL A 551 19.69 -22.41 -0.06
CA VAL A 551 19.96 -21.83 1.26
C VAL A 551 19.43 -20.40 1.40
N LYS A 552 19.15 -19.71 0.28
CA LYS A 552 18.56 -18.36 0.29
C LYS A 552 17.37 -18.26 -0.65
N ILE A 553 16.29 -17.64 -0.18
CA ILE A 553 15.11 -17.40 -1.00
C ILE A 553 14.50 -16.02 -0.70
N ASP A 554 14.20 -15.28 -1.77
CA ASP A 554 13.40 -14.05 -1.71
C ASP A 554 12.04 -14.26 -2.38
N LEU A 555 10.99 -14.18 -1.56
CA LEU A 555 9.59 -14.32 -1.93
C LEU A 555 8.82 -13.00 -1.78
N SER A 556 9.53 -11.88 -1.70
CA SER A 556 8.94 -10.58 -1.42
C SER A 556 7.80 -10.26 -2.40
N ASN A 557 6.69 -9.72 -1.90
CA ASN A 557 5.54 -9.31 -2.69
C ASN A 557 4.94 -10.45 -3.57
N CYS A 558 5.18 -11.72 -3.24
CA CYS A 558 4.48 -12.86 -3.85
C CYS A 558 3.09 -13.02 -3.22
N ARG A 559 2.07 -12.51 -3.91
CA ARG A 559 0.72 -12.31 -3.35
C ARG A 559 -0.10 -13.59 -3.14
N LYS A 560 0.20 -14.65 -3.90
CA LYS A 560 -0.54 -15.92 -3.85
C LYS A 560 0.14 -16.98 -2.96
N ILE A 561 1.28 -16.64 -2.36
CA ILE A 561 1.96 -17.50 -1.38
C ILE A 561 1.30 -17.33 -0.02
N THR A 562 1.03 -18.44 0.65
CA THR A 562 0.40 -18.51 1.97
C THR A 562 1.29 -19.28 2.96
N ASN A 563 0.83 -19.38 4.22
CA ASN A 563 1.48 -20.21 5.24
C ASN A 563 1.74 -21.65 4.75
N ARG A 564 0.85 -22.21 3.91
CA ARG A 564 0.97 -23.59 3.39
C ARG A 564 2.16 -23.74 2.46
N GLY A 565 2.44 -22.76 1.61
CA GLY A 565 3.58 -22.80 0.70
C GLY A 565 4.91 -22.74 1.47
N VAL A 566 5.00 -21.85 2.46
CA VAL A 566 6.19 -21.76 3.32
C VAL A 566 6.37 -23.04 4.14
N GLN A 567 5.28 -23.59 4.71
CA GLN A 567 5.32 -24.90 5.36
C GLN A 567 5.87 -25.97 4.42
N ALA A 568 5.28 -26.14 3.23
CA ALA A 568 5.69 -27.17 2.28
C ALA A 568 7.17 -27.02 1.88
N LEU A 569 7.64 -25.79 1.65
CA LEU A 569 9.06 -25.54 1.34
C LEU A 569 9.98 -26.06 2.44
N LEU A 570 9.68 -25.78 3.71
CA LEU A 570 10.53 -26.13 4.84
C LEU A 570 10.39 -27.61 5.22
N GLU A 571 9.17 -28.12 5.24
CA GLU A 571 8.84 -29.50 5.56
C GLU A 571 9.45 -30.47 4.54
N GLU A 572 9.32 -30.21 3.23
CA GLU A 572 9.89 -31.06 2.18
C GLU A 572 11.42 -31.11 2.24
N LYS A 573 12.08 -29.98 2.59
CA LYS A 573 13.53 -29.91 2.77
C LYS A 573 13.99 -30.66 4.01
N MET A 574 13.28 -30.53 5.13
CA MET A 574 13.56 -31.31 6.34
C MET A 574 13.37 -32.81 6.08
N ALA A 575 12.25 -33.21 5.48
CA ALA A 575 11.90 -34.61 5.24
C ALA A 575 12.94 -35.33 4.36
N ARG A 576 13.57 -34.61 3.43
CA ARG A 576 14.64 -35.14 2.56
C ARG A 576 16.06 -34.94 3.09
N ASN A 577 16.21 -34.36 4.28
CA ASN A 577 17.50 -34.02 4.86
C ASN A 577 18.36 -33.12 3.93
N TYR A 578 17.70 -32.16 3.29
CA TYR A 578 18.36 -31.14 2.45
C TYR A 578 18.93 -30.00 3.31
N SER A 579 19.76 -29.15 2.71
CA SER A 579 20.28 -27.98 3.41
C SER A 579 19.13 -27.09 3.86
N GLY A 580 19.06 -26.77 5.15
CA GLY A 580 18.08 -25.79 5.66
C GLY A 580 18.30 -24.40 5.07
N LEU A 581 17.27 -23.57 5.12
CA LEU A 581 17.36 -22.20 4.61
C LEU A 581 18.08 -21.33 5.65
N THR A 582 19.10 -20.61 5.19
CA THR A 582 19.86 -19.63 5.96
C THR A 582 19.26 -18.23 5.88
N GLU A 583 18.66 -17.87 4.75
CA GLU A 583 18.06 -16.55 4.53
C GLU A 583 16.70 -16.68 3.88
N ILE A 584 15.69 -16.08 4.52
CA ILE A 584 14.32 -16.07 4.02
C ILE A 584 13.81 -14.63 4.05
N ILE A 585 13.43 -14.12 2.88
CA ILE A 585 12.85 -12.79 2.71
C ILE A 585 11.40 -12.96 2.27
N LEU A 586 10.47 -12.50 3.12
CA LEU A 586 9.01 -12.63 2.97
C LEU A 586 8.32 -11.27 2.95
N SER A 587 9.06 -10.21 2.63
CA SER A 587 8.58 -8.83 2.73
C SER A 587 7.31 -8.61 1.90
N TYR A 588 6.34 -7.86 2.41
CA TYR A 588 5.09 -7.52 1.72
C TYR A 588 4.18 -8.72 1.36
N CYS A 589 4.41 -9.90 1.96
CA CYS A 589 3.54 -11.07 1.77
C CYS A 589 2.29 -10.99 2.68
N LYS A 590 1.18 -10.48 2.13
CA LYS A 590 -0.07 -10.18 2.87
C LYS A 590 -0.86 -11.40 3.37
N ASN A 591 -0.54 -12.59 2.89
CA ASN A 591 -1.26 -13.83 3.22
C ASN A 591 -0.51 -14.74 4.20
N LEU A 592 0.62 -14.26 4.74
CA LEU A 592 1.34 -14.91 5.83
C LEU A 592 0.79 -14.43 7.16
N THR A 593 0.67 -15.34 8.12
CA THR A 593 0.19 -15.09 9.49
C THR A 593 1.15 -15.71 10.51
N ASP A 594 0.80 -15.64 11.79
CA ASP A 594 1.54 -16.27 12.91
C ASP A 594 1.90 -17.74 12.67
N GLN A 595 1.10 -18.45 11.88
CA GLN A 595 1.36 -19.82 11.48
C GLN A 595 2.70 -19.97 10.71
N THR A 596 3.09 -18.98 9.91
CA THR A 596 4.41 -18.97 9.25
C THR A 596 5.55 -18.95 10.28
N MET A 597 5.40 -18.18 11.36
CA MET A 597 6.41 -18.11 12.42
C MET A 597 6.53 -19.43 13.16
N HIS A 598 5.41 -20.11 13.41
CA HIS A 598 5.41 -21.47 13.97
C HIS A 598 6.16 -22.46 13.08
N HIS A 599 5.92 -22.43 11.76
CA HIS A 599 6.62 -23.30 10.82
C HIS A 599 8.13 -23.01 10.75
N LEU A 600 8.55 -21.73 10.86
CA LEU A 600 9.97 -21.37 10.93
C LEU A 600 10.65 -21.98 12.17
N ALA A 601 10.00 -21.90 13.33
CA ALA A 601 10.50 -22.51 14.57
C ALA A 601 10.56 -24.04 14.48
N GLN A 602 9.50 -24.65 13.95
CA GLN A 602 9.40 -26.11 13.85
C GLN A 602 10.40 -26.70 12.85
N TYR A 603 10.55 -26.08 11.68
CA TYR A 603 11.25 -26.70 10.55
C TYR A 603 12.64 -26.11 10.25
N ASN A 604 12.91 -24.85 10.60
CA ASN A 604 14.10 -24.13 10.13
C ASN A 604 14.93 -23.44 11.24
N ALA A 605 14.63 -23.70 12.53
CA ALA A 605 15.27 -22.99 13.63
C ALA A 605 16.80 -23.17 13.71
N LYS A 606 17.32 -24.33 13.30
CA LYS A 606 18.75 -24.66 13.42
C LYS A 606 19.65 -23.94 12.40
N THR A 607 19.09 -23.52 11.26
CA THR A 607 19.87 -23.02 10.12
C THR A 607 19.57 -21.57 9.77
N LEU A 608 18.45 -21.01 10.22
CA LEU A 608 18.04 -19.66 9.87
C LEU A 608 19.00 -18.61 10.47
N GLU A 609 19.63 -17.83 9.60
CA GLU A 609 20.57 -16.74 9.94
C GLU A 609 19.95 -15.36 9.71
N ARG A 610 19.13 -15.21 8.66
CA ARG A 610 18.51 -13.95 8.27
C ARG A 610 17.02 -14.12 7.97
N LEU A 611 16.18 -13.32 8.61
CA LEU A 611 14.75 -13.27 8.39
C LEU A 611 14.28 -11.85 8.10
N ASN A 612 13.53 -11.67 7.02
CA ASN A 612 12.83 -10.44 6.74
C ASN A 612 11.33 -10.70 6.55
N VAL A 613 10.52 -10.11 7.43
CA VAL A 613 9.05 -10.18 7.40
C VAL A 613 8.43 -8.79 7.38
N GLN A 614 9.13 -7.82 6.78
CA GLN A 614 8.67 -6.45 6.63
C GLN A 614 7.26 -6.39 6.02
N ARG A 615 6.36 -5.61 6.63
CA ARG A 615 4.95 -5.45 6.22
C ARG A 615 4.15 -6.75 6.14
N CYS A 616 4.54 -7.81 6.86
CA CYS A 616 3.67 -8.95 7.11
C CYS A 616 2.70 -8.63 8.26
N THR A 617 1.72 -7.75 8.00
CA THR A 617 0.84 -7.16 9.03
C THR A 617 -0.10 -8.14 9.72
N LYS A 618 -0.20 -9.39 9.29
CA LYS A 618 -0.98 -10.43 10.00
C LYS A 618 -0.11 -11.29 10.92
N ILE A 619 1.17 -10.95 11.07
CA ILE A 619 2.04 -11.50 12.11
C ILE A 619 1.90 -10.60 13.34
N THR A 620 1.60 -11.23 14.47
CA THR A 620 1.31 -10.62 15.76
C THR A 620 2.25 -11.21 16.83
N ASP A 621 2.05 -10.83 18.09
CA ASP A 621 2.80 -11.38 19.22
C ASP A 621 2.67 -12.91 19.33
N ASP A 622 1.54 -13.48 18.89
CA ASP A 622 1.28 -14.93 18.96
C ASP A 622 2.25 -15.72 18.05
N GLY A 623 2.68 -15.13 16.92
CA GLY A 623 3.69 -15.73 16.06
C GLY A 623 5.04 -15.85 16.75
N PHE A 624 5.44 -14.82 17.51
CA PHE A 624 6.68 -14.85 18.29
C PHE A 624 6.53 -15.65 19.59
N MET A 625 5.31 -15.79 20.14
CA MET A 625 5.06 -16.69 21.26
C MET A 625 5.44 -18.13 20.93
N ALA A 626 5.24 -18.58 19.69
CA ALA A 626 5.70 -19.90 19.23
C ALA A 626 7.23 -20.08 19.28
N TRP A 627 7.99 -18.98 19.31
CA TRP A 627 9.44 -19.00 19.43
C TRP A 627 9.92 -19.02 20.89
N ALA A 628 9.02 -18.82 21.87
CA ALA A 628 9.41 -18.72 23.28
C ALA A 628 10.19 -19.93 23.80
N ASP A 629 9.86 -21.13 23.31
CA ASP A 629 10.50 -22.39 23.70
C ASP A 629 11.50 -22.92 22.65
N THR A 630 11.79 -22.14 21.60
CA THR A 630 12.67 -22.53 20.49
C THR A 630 13.85 -21.58 20.39
N VAL A 631 15.06 -22.13 20.43
CA VAL A 631 16.29 -21.34 20.25
C VAL A 631 16.72 -21.38 18.79
N PHE A 632 17.00 -20.20 18.24
CA PHE A 632 17.60 -20.00 16.92
C PHE A 632 19.08 -19.68 17.09
N PRO A 633 19.98 -20.68 17.11
CA PRO A 633 21.39 -20.48 17.45
C PRO A 633 22.16 -19.67 16.41
N ALA A 634 21.71 -19.66 15.15
CA ALA A 634 22.38 -19.00 14.04
C ALA A 634 21.73 -17.66 13.65
N LEU A 635 20.58 -17.29 14.22
CA LEU A 635 19.82 -16.12 13.79
C LEU A 635 20.51 -14.82 14.21
N GLN A 636 20.95 -14.06 13.21
CA GLN A 636 21.77 -12.86 13.37
C GLN A 636 21.10 -11.60 12.82
N HIS A 637 20.24 -11.71 11.79
CA HIS A 637 19.57 -10.56 11.20
C HIS A 637 18.06 -10.75 11.16
N VAL A 638 17.33 -9.82 11.75
CA VAL A 638 15.86 -9.82 11.75
C VAL A 638 15.33 -8.45 11.34
N VAL A 639 14.43 -8.43 10.36
CA VAL A 639 13.75 -7.22 9.87
C VAL A 639 12.24 -7.36 10.05
N LEU A 640 11.68 -6.51 10.92
CA LEU A 640 10.28 -6.47 11.35
C LEU A 640 9.60 -5.15 10.96
N ASN A 641 10.11 -4.47 9.93
CA ASN A 641 9.67 -3.13 9.58
C ASN A 641 8.17 -3.08 9.23
N ASP A 642 7.48 -2.09 9.78
CA ASP A 642 6.06 -1.83 9.57
C ASP A 642 5.17 -3.06 9.86
N CYS A 643 5.54 -3.81 10.91
CA CYS A 643 4.72 -4.84 11.52
C CYS A 643 3.90 -4.23 12.66
N SER A 644 2.86 -3.47 12.30
CA SER A 644 2.14 -2.57 13.23
C SER A 644 1.40 -3.26 14.38
N PHE A 645 1.25 -4.59 14.35
CA PHE A 645 0.57 -5.37 15.38
C PHE A 645 1.52 -6.08 16.36
N LEU A 646 2.83 -5.82 16.26
CA LEU A 646 3.81 -6.29 17.24
C LEU A 646 3.88 -5.35 18.44
N THR A 647 3.79 -5.90 19.64
CA THR A 647 3.97 -5.19 20.91
C THR A 647 5.27 -5.62 21.59
N ASP A 648 5.55 -5.04 22.76
CA ASP A 648 6.72 -5.37 23.58
C ASP A 648 6.85 -6.87 23.87
N LYS A 649 5.72 -7.61 23.90
CA LYS A 649 5.73 -9.07 24.08
C LYS A 649 6.47 -9.80 22.96
N ALA A 650 6.26 -9.41 21.70
CA ALA A 650 6.98 -10.03 20.57
C ALA A 650 8.49 -9.84 20.71
N ILE A 651 8.93 -8.66 21.13
CA ILE A 651 10.35 -8.37 21.36
C ILE A 651 10.90 -9.21 22.51
N ALA A 652 10.16 -9.34 23.62
CA ALA A 652 10.56 -10.19 24.74
C ALA A 652 10.71 -11.67 24.34
N TYR A 653 9.84 -12.20 23.47
CA TYR A 653 9.98 -13.54 22.92
C TYR A 653 11.15 -13.66 21.95
N LEU A 654 11.35 -12.67 21.07
CA LEU A 654 12.46 -12.63 20.13
C LEU A 654 13.81 -12.67 20.83
N ILE A 655 13.98 -11.90 21.92
CA ILE A 655 15.22 -11.86 22.69
C ILE A 655 15.58 -13.23 23.26
N LYS A 656 14.58 -13.97 23.77
CA LYS A 656 14.78 -15.33 24.30
C LYS A 656 15.13 -16.32 23.19
N ALA A 657 14.46 -16.19 22.05
CA ALA A 657 14.62 -17.09 20.91
C ALA A 657 15.96 -16.90 20.19
N ALA A 658 16.45 -15.66 20.08
CA ALA A 658 17.61 -15.29 19.25
C ALA A 658 18.68 -14.50 20.04
N PRO A 659 19.43 -15.16 20.94
CA PRO A 659 20.43 -14.48 21.78
C PRO A 659 21.67 -13.99 21.01
N GLN A 660 21.90 -14.51 19.79
CA GLN A 660 23.04 -14.16 18.92
C GLN A 660 22.67 -13.07 17.89
N LEU A 661 21.56 -12.36 18.09
CA LEU A 661 21.09 -11.35 17.16
C LEU A 661 22.07 -10.17 17.08
N GLN A 662 22.49 -9.83 15.86
CA GLN A 662 23.44 -8.74 15.58
C GLN A 662 22.77 -7.53 14.94
N HIS A 663 21.76 -7.77 14.10
CA HIS A 663 21.03 -6.73 13.39
C HIS A 663 19.53 -6.86 13.62
N LEU A 664 18.91 -5.81 14.15
CA LEU A 664 17.47 -5.73 14.32
C LEU A 664 16.91 -4.45 13.70
N SER A 665 15.88 -4.60 12.87
CA SER A 665 15.13 -3.48 12.30
C SER A 665 13.67 -3.59 12.72
N ILE A 666 13.18 -2.61 13.48
CA ILE A 666 11.80 -2.50 13.99
C ILE A 666 11.13 -1.21 13.51
N SER A 667 11.62 -0.62 12.41
CA SER A 667 11.15 0.64 11.87
C SER A 667 9.64 0.65 11.66
N PHE A 668 8.97 1.78 11.93
CA PHE A 668 7.50 1.94 11.83
C PHE A 668 6.67 0.96 12.69
N CYS A 669 7.25 0.30 13.70
CA CYS A 669 6.49 -0.48 14.68
C CYS A 669 5.88 0.44 15.76
N CYS A 670 4.74 1.04 15.45
CA CYS A 670 4.11 2.08 16.27
C CYS A 670 3.52 1.60 17.60
N ALA A 671 3.31 0.30 17.78
CA ALA A 671 2.73 -0.28 19.00
C ALA A 671 3.79 -0.66 20.07
N LEU A 672 5.07 -0.47 19.76
CA LEU A 672 6.17 -0.70 20.71
C LEU A 672 6.33 0.49 21.67
N SER A 673 6.74 0.19 22.91
CA SER A 673 7.01 1.17 23.97
C SER A 673 8.49 1.19 24.36
N ASP A 674 8.86 2.11 25.26
CA ASP A 674 10.22 2.21 25.81
C ASP A 674 10.71 0.87 26.35
N SER A 675 9.80 0.08 26.96
CA SER A 675 10.10 -1.23 27.53
C SER A 675 10.67 -2.20 26.49
N ALA A 676 10.17 -2.17 25.25
CA ALA A 676 10.70 -3.02 24.18
C ALA A 676 12.17 -2.70 23.89
N VAL A 677 12.52 -1.41 23.76
CA VAL A 677 13.88 -0.97 23.45
C VAL A 677 14.81 -1.16 24.67
N GLU A 678 14.30 -1.00 25.88
CA GLU A 678 15.02 -1.33 27.11
C GLU A 678 15.31 -2.83 27.22
N ASP A 679 14.36 -3.69 26.85
CA ASP A 679 14.54 -5.14 26.84
C ASP A 679 15.60 -5.57 25.82
N LEU A 680 15.70 -4.87 24.67
CA LEU A 680 16.77 -5.12 23.68
C LEU A 680 18.17 -4.99 24.30
N ALA A 681 18.34 -4.27 25.41
CA ALA A 681 19.59 -4.16 26.15
C ALA A 681 20.14 -5.51 26.67
N GLN A 682 19.33 -6.57 26.64
CA GLN A 682 19.74 -7.95 26.96
C GLN A 682 20.52 -8.63 25.82
N LEU A 683 20.42 -8.14 24.58
CA LEU A 683 21.10 -8.69 23.41
C LEU A 683 22.54 -8.19 23.31
N THR A 684 23.45 -8.82 24.04
CA THR A 684 24.87 -8.38 24.12
C THR A 684 25.63 -8.41 22.79
N HIS A 685 25.15 -9.15 21.78
CA HIS A 685 25.74 -9.23 20.45
C HIS A 685 25.13 -8.25 19.44
N LEU A 686 24.12 -7.46 19.84
CA LEU A 686 23.47 -6.51 18.95
C LEU A 686 24.45 -5.40 18.58
N THR A 687 24.69 -5.22 17.28
CA THR A 687 25.59 -4.20 16.74
C THR A 687 24.83 -3.15 15.94
N GLU A 688 23.72 -3.53 15.30
CA GLU A 688 22.95 -2.64 14.43
C GLU A 688 21.47 -2.62 14.84
N LEU A 689 20.96 -1.44 15.16
CA LEU A 689 19.55 -1.22 15.48
C LEU A 689 18.95 -0.13 14.60
N ASP A 690 17.89 -0.46 13.88
CA ASP A 690 17.02 0.51 13.23
C ASP A 690 15.64 0.54 13.91
N ALA A 691 15.39 1.63 14.63
CA ALA A 691 14.13 1.95 15.27
C ALA A 691 13.53 3.26 14.73
N SER A 692 13.75 3.53 13.43
CA SER A 692 13.23 4.73 12.79
C SER A 692 11.69 4.77 12.81
N PHE A 693 11.14 5.96 13.04
CA PHE A 693 9.72 6.23 13.16
C PHE A 693 8.99 5.42 14.25
N CYS A 694 9.71 4.90 15.23
CA CYS A 694 9.15 4.26 16.43
C CYS A 694 8.90 5.30 17.53
N GLY A 695 7.99 6.25 17.25
CA GLY A 695 7.79 7.43 18.10
C GLY A 695 7.41 7.12 19.55
N ALA A 696 6.76 5.99 19.83
CA ALA A 696 6.42 5.55 21.19
C ALA A 696 7.48 4.67 21.85
N ALA A 697 8.38 4.03 21.09
CA ALA A 697 9.36 3.08 21.62
C ALA A 697 10.72 3.72 21.96
N VAL A 698 11.04 4.83 21.29
CA VAL A 698 12.36 5.44 21.37
C VAL A 698 12.26 6.79 22.08
N SER A 699 12.85 6.87 23.28
CA SER A 699 12.94 8.05 24.12
C SER A 699 14.34 8.20 24.72
N ASP A 700 14.61 9.33 25.40
CA ASP A 700 15.87 9.56 26.10
C ASP A 700 16.19 8.46 27.12
N ALA A 701 15.17 7.95 27.83
CA ALA A 701 15.32 6.89 28.80
C ALA A 701 15.67 5.56 28.13
N SER A 702 14.94 5.17 27.08
CA SER A 702 15.16 3.89 26.42
C SER A 702 16.50 3.84 25.68
N ILE A 703 16.88 4.90 24.97
CA ILE A 703 18.22 5.03 24.37
C ILE A 703 19.30 4.98 25.45
N GLY A 704 19.11 5.73 26.55
CA GLY A 704 20.07 5.77 27.65
C GLY A 704 20.31 4.41 28.30
N THR A 705 19.26 3.59 28.46
CA THR A 705 19.37 2.23 29.01
C THR A 705 20.01 1.27 28.00
N LEU A 706 19.60 1.32 26.74
CA LEU A 706 20.13 0.48 25.67
C LEU A 706 21.65 0.67 25.51
N LEU A 707 22.06 1.93 25.34
CA LEU A 707 23.44 2.31 25.10
C LEU A 707 24.36 2.12 26.33
N LYS A 708 23.81 2.06 27.54
CA LYS A 708 24.60 1.69 28.75
C LYS A 708 25.05 0.24 28.78
N ARG A 709 24.30 -0.67 28.14
CA ARG A 709 24.55 -2.13 28.23
C ARG A 709 25.12 -2.72 26.95
N ILE A 710 24.82 -2.11 25.79
CA ILE A 710 25.20 -2.62 24.47
C ILE A 710 26.10 -1.61 23.77
N SER A 711 27.15 -2.11 23.12
CA SER A 711 28.00 -1.31 22.23
C SER A 711 27.55 -1.46 20.78
N LEU A 712 26.58 -0.64 20.37
CA LEU A 712 26.16 -0.57 18.97
C LEU A 712 27.26 0.01 18.09
N SER A 713 27.31 -0.43 16.83
CA SER A 713 28.07 0.19 15.74
C SER A 713 27.18 1.09 14.88
N SER A 714 25.89 0.78 14.78
CA SER A 714 24.93 1.47 13.92
C SER A 714 23.62 1.69 14.67
N LEU A 715 23.18 2.96 14.76
CA LEU A 715 21.92 3.33 15.39
C LEU A 715 21.11 4.25 14.46
N ASN A 716 19.96 3.79 14.00
CA ASN A 716 19.00 4.59 13.25
C ASN A 716 17.75 4.86 14.09
N ILE A 717 17.55 6.12 14.48
CA ILE A 717 16.39 6.59 15.25
C ILE A 717 15.69 7.75 14.55
N ARG A 718 15.80 7.82 13.22
CA ARG A 718 15.13 8.84 12.39
C ARG A 718 13.67 8.99 12.76
N GLY A 719 13.16 10.22 12.88
CA GLY A 719 11.74 10.49 13.12
C GLY A 719 11.24 10.17 14.54
N CYS A 720 12.13 9.86 15.49
CA CYS A 720 11.75 9.59 16.87
C CYS A 720 11.60 10.91 17.64
N VAL A 721 10.35 11.35 17.82
CA VAL A 721 10.03 12.68 18.38
C VAL A 721 10.28 12.84 19.88
N ARG A 722 10.38 11.73 20.63
CA ARG A 722 10.62 11.72 22.09
C ARG A 722 12.11 11.73 22.47
N VAL A 723 12.99 11.80 21.48
CA VAL A 723 14.44 11.92 21.68
C VAL A 723 14.82 13.39 21.69
N THR A 724 15.50 13.83 22.74
CA THR A 724 15.92 15.21 22.94
C THR A 724 17.44 15.36 23.00
N ASP A 725 17.89 16.62 23.01
CA ASP A 725 19.30 16.97 23.20
C ASP A 725 19.92 16.34 24.45
N VAL A 726 19.15 16.24 25.53
CA VAL A 726 19.64 15.74 26.83
C VAL A 726 19.96 14.24 26.76
N GLY A 727 19.00 13.44 26.26
CA GLY A 727 19.19 11.99 26.15
C GLY A 727 20.34 11.63 25.22
N LEU A 728 20.45 12.35 24.10
CA LEU A 728 21.46 12.04 23.09
C LEU A 728 22.88 12.42 23.55
N CYS A 729 23.07 13.58 24.19
CA CYS A 729 24.38 13.98 24.72
C CYS A 729 24.87 12.99 25.79
N VAL A 730 23.99 12.61 26.73
CA VAL A 730 24.35 11.67 27.81
C VAL A 730 24.64 10.26 27.27
N ALA A 731 23.88 9.81 26.28
CA ALA A 731 24.03 8.45 25.76
C ALA A 731 25.23 8.29 24.81
N LEU A 732 25.62 9.34 24.08
CA LEU A 732 26.68 9.28 23.08
C LEU A 732 28.07 9.71 23.56
N GLU A 733 28.20 10.32 24.75
CA GLU A 733 29.51 10.69 25.32
C GLU A 733 30.48 9.50 25.49
N LYS A 734 29.95 8.28 25.63
CA LYS A 734 30.72 7.08 25.99
C LYS A 734 30.85 6.03 24.89
N ILE A 735 30.28 6.26 23.70
CA ILE A 735 30.10 5.21 22.69
C ILE A 735 30.65 5.66 21.34
N LYS A 736 31.31 4.74 20.66
CA LYS A 736 31.80 4.93 19.30
C LYS A 736 30.82 4.29 18.32
N LEU A 737 30.14 5.11 17.53
CA LEU A 737 29.23 4.65 16.49
C LEU A 737 29.89 4.80 15.12
N ARG A 738 29.76 3.81 14.25
CA ARG A 738 30.06 3.98 12.83
C ARG A 738 28.98 4.78 12.13
N TYR A 739 27.72 4.56 12.51
CA TYR A 739 26.58 5.21 11.88
C TYR A 739 25.55 5.67 12.91
N LEU A 740 25.10 6.92 12.77
CA LEU A 740 24.01 7.49 13.54
C LEU A 740 23.05 8.26 12.62
N ASN A 741 21.76 7.93 12.68
CA ASN A 741 20.73 8.69 11.99
C ASN A 741 19.69 9.23 12.97
N VAL A 742 19.66 10.56 13.07
CA VAL A 742 18.76 11.36 13.91
C VAL A 742 17.93 12.35 13.08
N SER A 743 17.88 12.13 11.77
CA SER A 743 17.09 12.98 10.87
C SER A 743 15.61 12.95 11.24
N GLN A 744 14.89 14.05 10.99
CA GLN A 744 13.46 14.19 11.30
C GLN A 744 13.08 14.01 12.80
N CYS A 745 14.03 13.97 13.73
CA CYS A 745 13.73 14.07 15.15
C CYS A 745 13.50 15.54 15.53
N SER A 746 12.26 15.89 15.87
CA SER A 746 11.86 17.26 16.23
C SER A 746 12.40 17.73 17.58
N GLY A 747 12.69 16.80 18.50
CA GLY A 747 13.22 17.10 19.83
C GLY A 747 14.71 17.45 19.88
N ILE A 748 15.43 17.32 18.76
CA ILE A 748 16.88 17.57 18.69
C ILE A 748 17.14 18.93 18.05
N SER A 749 17.78 19.83 18.79
CA SER A 749 18.10 21.16 18.34
C SER A 749 19.19 21.17 17.28
N ARG A 750 19.21 22.22 16.45
CA ARG A 750 20.23 22.42 15.41
C ARG A 750 21.65 22.44 15.99
N LYS A 751 21.82 23.00 17.20
CA LYS A 751 23.11 23.04 17.91
C LYS A 751 23.63 21.65 18.20
N THR A 752 22.80 20.75 18.72
CA THR A 752 23.18 19.36 19.00
C THR A 752 23.53 18.62 17.73
N LYS A 753 22.75 18.80 16.65
CA LYS A 753 23.05 18.21 15.34
C LYS A 753 24.42 18.63 14.82
N ASP A 754 24.77 19.91 14.94
CA ASP A 754 26.10 20.42 14.56
C ASP A 754 27.22 19.82 15.43
N VAL A 755 26.98 19.59 16.73
CA VAL A 755 27.93 18.91 17.62
C VAL A 755 28.13 17.45 17.20
N LEU A 756 27.06 16.73 16.89
CA LEU A 756 27.13 15.33 16.42
C LEU A 756 27.91 15.21 15.11
N LEU A 757 27.66 16.10 14.15
CA LEU A 757 28.35 16.13 12.86
C LEU A 757 29.86 16.38 12.99
N ARG A 758 30.30 17.00 14.09
CA ARG A 758 31.72 17.28 14.40
C ARG A 758 32.33 16.26 15.37
N SER A 759 31.56 15.30 15.86
CA SER A 759 32.01 14.33 16.84
C SER A 759 32.96 13.33 16.19
N GLU A 760 34.19 13.21 16.74
CA GLU A 760 35.15 12.18 16.31
C GLU A 760 34.73 10.75 16.72
N ASN A 761 33.77 10.64 17.65
CA ASN A 761 33.24 9.35 18.10
C ASN A 761 32.23 8.74 17.12
N ILE A 762 31.79 9.48 16.09
CA ILE A 762 30.77 9.01 15.15
C ILE A 762 31.31 9.08 13.71
N GLY A 763 31.34 7.94 13.01
CA GLY A 763 31.86 7.86 11.65
C GLY A 763 31.01 8.62 10.63
N THR A 764 29.72 8.27 10.54
CA THR A 764 28.75 8.87 9.61
C THR A 764 27.51 9.30 10.39
N VAL A 765 27.16 10.58 10.31
CA VAL A 765 25.97 11.16 10.94
C VAL A 765 25.00 11.68 9.88
N VAL A 766 23.73 11.32 10.01
CA VAL A 766 22.61 11.87 9.21
C VAL A 766 21.67 12.59 10.18
N ALA A 767 21.56 13.92 10.10
CA ALA A 767 20.89 14.75 11.10
C ALA A 767 19.87 15.73 10.52
#